data_AF-A0A524AEB2-F1
#
_entry.id   AF-A0A524AEB2-F1
#
_cell.length_a   1.000
_cell.length_b   1.000
_cell.length_c   1.000
_cell.angle_alpha   90.00
_cell.angle_beta   90.00
_cell.angle_gamma   90.00
#
_symmetry.space_group_name_H-M   'P 1'
#
loop_
_entity.id
_entity.type
_entity.pdbx_description
1 polymer ?
#
loop_
_entity_poly.entity_id
_entity_poly.type
_entity_poly.pdbx_seq_one_letter_code
_entity_poly.pdbx_strand_id
1 'polypeptide(L)'
;MEQNFEQMVQGIIAHAKISHDELMQRIRRKQDELSGFVTLEGAANIVGRELGVVFEKKEPEVRALHVEDLIPGMSKVDIVARVIRVYEPREFQRQSGKAGRVGSLLLRDKTGQVRITLWNDKTSLIEGDKVRKGGVVQVKNAYVRRGLDKRPELSLGMRGSLLVNPDDPRVSDLPPLVETKVRVADLKPELVEVDIVGRVVATSDIREFERPDGSTGKVASLMLMDSTGQVRVALWDERAELVKDLRLGTAVKLENASVRPGLRDKLELSLGSRGRLLLNPPEPEVAGLPEFVERMLKLEELEASMPTVNLAARVRRKLPLQEFKRDDGTPGRVTSVILMDETGTARASFWDGAAELAQKLEPDDIVLLRNAYTRIGLSGKPEVHVGKVARVEVNPPDVTVGALEPSRIKIGELEPNMDALEVIGRVIDVTAPREFSRADGGKGKVSSITIGDQTGTTRTSLWHEHADRVADIKAGDIVRFINCYSTLGLFGQPELHLGKQGGLELNPAISEELPSTDVIKMAMPVLERTSIAEIQKEGMRVQVRGTVVRVFHRRPVFDICPDCGRSLGSVDTSLMCEECGKIVTPEHRVVLSFMLDDGTDNLRVALFGKVAERLLGMGTQQVFELFKDTPDLAELYDKFKLVGRELILAGTTRHDKYFDQLELRVSDVQFPEPKQEAQALLEKIKAGE
;
A
#
# COMPACT_ATOMS: atom_id res chain seq x y z
N MET A 1 67.28 2.62 -19.12
CA MET A 1 68.13 2.67 -20.33
C MET A 1 68.81 1.32 -20.47
N GLU A 2 68.46 0.56 -21.51
CA GLU A 2 69.27 -0.57 -21.98
C GLU A 2 70.70 -0.09 -22.20
N GLN A 3 71.71 -0.89 -21.87
CA GLN A 3 73.07 -0.57 -22.33
C GLN A 3 73.08 -0.71 -23.85
N ASN A 4 73.29 0.41 -24.54
CA ASN A 4 73.44 0.40 -26.00
C ASN A 4 74.64 -0.51 -26.37
N PHE A 5 74.60 -1.18 -27.52
CA PHE A 5 75.68 -2.05 -28.02
C PHE A 5 77.07 -1.40 -27.88
N GLU A 6 77.17 -0.11 -28.17
CA GLU A 6 78.41 0.67 -28.01
C GLU A 6 78.92 0.74 -26.56
N GLN A 7 78.01 0.85 -25.57
CA GLN A 7 78.37 0.84 -24.16
C GLN A 7 78.84 -0.55 -23.71
N MET A 8 78.26 -1.62 -24.25
CA MET A 8 78.71 -2.98 -24.00
C MET A 8 80.12 -3.22 -24.57
N VAL A 9 80.37 -2.76 -25.80
CA VAL A 9 81.68 -2.84 -26.45
C VAL A 9 82.74 -2.05 -25.66
N GLN A 10 82.44 -0.82 -25.24
CA GLN A 10 83.33 -0.03 -24.39
C GLN A 10 83.63 -0.70 -23.05
N GLY A 11 82.60 -1.28 -22.40
CA GLY A 11 82.76 -2.01 -21.14
C GLY A 11 83.65 -3.25 -21.27
N ILE A 12 83.54 -3.98 -22.38
CA ILE A 12 84.39 -5.15 -22.64
C ILE A 12 85.83 -4.73 -22.93
N ILE A 13 86.04 -3.71 -23.76
CA ILE A 13 87.39 -3.19 -24.09
C ILE A 13 88.11 -2.72 -22.83
N ALA A 14 87.40 -1.98 -21.96
CA ALA A 14 87.97 -1.45 -20.72
C ALA A 14 88.45 -2.55 -19.75
N HIS A 15 87.78 -3.70 -19.73
CA HIS A 15 88.11 -4.81 -18.84
C HIS A 15 89.09 -5.82 -19.44
N ALA A 16 88.86 -6.21 -20.70
CA ALA A 16 89.61 -7.29 -21.36
C ALA A 16 90.89 -6.82 -22.07
N LYS A 17 91.13 -5.49 -22.15
CA LYS A 17 92.31 -4.88 -22.80
C LYS A 17 92.58 -5.37 -24.23
N ILE A 18 91.52 -5.70 -24.97
CA ILE A 18 91.58 -6.06 -26.40
C ILE A 18 91.24 -4.85 -27.27
N SER A 19 91.72 -4.84 -28.51
CA SER A 19 91.39 -3.77 -29.45
C SER A 19 89.91 -3.83 -29.88
N HIS A 20 89.36 -2.68 -30.28
CA HIS A 20 87.99 -2.59 -30.76
C HIS A 20 87.72 -3.54 -31.94
N ASP A 21 88.64 -3.59 -32.90
CA ASP A 21 88.48 -4.43 -34.10
C ASP A 21 88.52 -5.92 -33.78
N GLU A 22 89.38 -6.32 -32.82
CA GLU A 22 89.46 -7.70 -32.36
C GLU A 22 88.16 -8.12 -31.65
N LEU A 23 87.60 -7.25 -30.79
CA LEU A 23 86.33 -7.51 -30.13
C LEU A 23 85.18 -7.63 -31.15
N MET A 24 85.11 -6.71 -32.12
CA MET A 24 84.06 -6.74 -33.14
C MET A 24 84.13 -7.98 -34.04
N GLN A 25 85.34 -8.47 -34.36
CA GLN A 25 85.50 -9.74 -35.06
C GLN A 25 85.02 -10.92 -34.22
N ARG A 26 85.34 -10.95 -32.92
CA ARG A 26 84.85 -12.02 -32.02
C ARG A 26 83.33 -12.01 -31.90
N ILE A 27 82.71 -10.83 -31.80
CA ILE A 27 81.25 -10.66 -31.74
C ILE A 27 80.59 -11.15 -33.02
N ARG A 28 81.07 -10.71 -34.19
CA ARG A 28 80.51 -11.14 -35.49
C ARG A 28 80.69 -12.63 -35.72
N ARG A 29 81.87 -13.18 -35.41
CA ARG A 29 82.12 -14.62 -35.48
C ARG A 29 81.17 -15.40 -34.57
N LYS A 30 80.94 -14.92 -33.34
CA LYS A 30 80.00 -15.55 -32.40
C LYS A 30 78.55 -15.47 -32.91
N GLN A 31 78.17 -14.38 -33.56
CA GLN A 31 76.86 -14.22 -34.18
C GLN A 31 76.66 -15.19 -35.36
N ASP A 32 77.68 -15.35 -36.20
CA ASP A 32 77.68 -16.27 -37.34
C ASP A 32 77.69 -17.74 -36.88
N GLU A 33 78.49 -18.07 -35.85
CA GLU A 33 78.50 -19.40 -35.19
C GLU A 33 77.10 -19.80 -34.70
N LEU A 34 76.32 -18.83 -34.22
CA LEU A 34 74.95 -19.03 -33.76
C LEU A 34 73.92 -18.79 -34.88
N SER A 35 74.34 -18.88 -36.14
CA SER A 35 73.49 -18.81 -37.35
C SER A 35 72.57 -17.59 -37.41
N GLY A 36 72.98 -16.45 -36.82
CA GLY A 36 72.19 -15.24 -36.79
C GLY A 36 70.96 -15.26 -35.86
N PHE A 37 70.77 -16.32 -35.05
CA PHE A 37 69.68 -16.38 -34.06
C PHE A 37 69.86 -15.43 -32.86
N VAL A 38 70.99 -14.71 -32.82
CA VAL A 38 71.35 -13.79 -31.74
C VAL A 38 71.69 -12.42 -32.34
N THR A 39 71.21 -11.35 -31.70
CA THR A 39 71.54 -9.96 -32.09
C THR A 39 73.01 -9.64 -31.77
N LEU A 40 73.53 -8.52 -32.29
CA LEU A 40 74.89 -8.07 -32.00
C LEU A 40 75.11 -7.87 -30.49
N GLU A 41 74.12 -7.35 -29.78
CA GLU A 41 74.12 -7.19 -28.32
C GLU A 41 74.16 -8.54 -27.59
N GLY A 42 73.39 -9.53 -28.08
CA GLY A 42 73.41 -10.88 -27.50
C GLY A 42 74.76 -11.58 -27.73
N ALA A 43 75.34 -11.44 -28.92
CA ALA A 43 76.67 -11.95 -29.23
C ALA A 43 77.76 -11.24 -28.41
N ALA A 44 77.66 -9.92 -28.23
CA ALA A 44 78.52 -9.14 -27.34
C ALA A 44 78.40 -9.56 -25.88
N ASN A 45 77.22 -9.93 -25.41
CA ASN A 45 77.04 -10.43 -24.05
C ASN A 45 77.75 -11.78 -23.85
N ILE A 46 77.64 -12.68 -24.83
CA ILE A 46 78.31 -13.99 -24.79
C ILE A 46 79.83 -13.81 -24.82
N VAL A 47 80.35 -13.02 -25.77
CA VAL A 47 81.79 -12.73 -25.87
C VAL A 47 82.30 -11.99 -24.63
N GLY A 48 81.51 -11.06 -24.09
CA GLY A 48 81.83 -10.36 -22.84
C GLY A 48 81.99 -11.32 -21.68
N ARG A 49 81.07 -12.29 -21.51
CA ARG A 49 81.17 -13.33 -20.47
C ARG A 49 82.39 -14.23 -20.63
N GLU A 50 82.72 -14.63 -21.86
CA GLU A 50 83.94 -15.39 -22.17
C GLU A 50 85.20 -14.60 -21.78
N LEU A 51 85.14 -13.27 -21.83
CA LEU A 51 86.22 -12.36 -21.43
C LEU A 51 86.12 -11.87 -19.98
N GLY A 52 85.28 -12.50 -19.15
CA GLY A 52 85.15 -12.18 -17.72
C GLY A 52 84.28 -10.97 -17.39
N VAL A 53 83.61 -10.37 -18.38
CA VAL A 53 82.69 -9.24 -18.21
C VAL A 53 81.26 -9.76 -18.09
N VAL A 54 80.69 -9.60 -16.91
CA VAL A 54 79.28 -9.94 -16.65
C VAL A 54 78.46 -8.67 -16.69
N PHE A 55 77.61 -8.54 -17.71
CA PHE A 55 76.63 -7.47 -17.79
C PHE A 55 75.45 -7.78 -16.87
N GLU A 56 75.18 -6.90 -15.90
CA GLU A 56 73.96 -6.96 -15.10
C GLU A 56 72.76 -6.69 -16.01
N LYS A 57 71.89 -7.70 -16.17
CA LYS A 57 70.60 -7.51 -16.83
C LYS A 57 69.72 -6.74 -15.85
N LYS A 58 69.47 -5.45 -16.08
CA LYS A 58 68.35 -4.77 -15.40
C LYS A 58 67.08 -5.53 -15.79
N GLU A 59 66.36 -6.06 -14.81
CA GLU A 59 65.03 -6.60 -15.03
C GLU A 59 64.20 -5.50 -15.71
N PRO A 60 63.43 -5.81 -16.78
CA PRO A 60 62.56 -4.81 -17.38
C PRO A 60 61.65 -4.26 -16.29
N GLU A 61 61.49 -2.94 -16.22
CA GLU A 61 60.46 -2.33 -15.36
C GLU A 61 59.12 -2.97 -15.73
N VAL A 62 58.62 -3.85 -14.86
CA VAL A 62 57.31 -4.48 -15.06
C VAL A 62 56.29 -3.37 -14.87
N ARG A 63 55.84 -2.78 -15.99
CA ARG A 63 54.72 -1.84 -15.98
C ARG A 63 53.55 -2.53 -15.30
N ALA A 64 53.00 -1.89 -14.25
CA ALA A 64 51.81 -2.38 -13.59
C ALA A 64 50.66 -2.44 -14.60
N LEU A 65 50.11 -3.65 -14.79
CA LEU A 65 48.97 -3.86 -15.67
C LEU A 65 47.71 -3.26 -15.05
N HIS A 66 46.93 -2.59 -15.90
CA HIS A 66 45.59 -2.12 -15.59
C HIS A 66 44.56 -2.97 -16.33
N VAL A 67 43.28 -2.75 -16.01
CA VAL A 67 42.16 -3.47 -16.63
C VAL A 67 42.11 -3.26 -18.15
N GLU A 68 42.40 -2.05 -18.65
CA GLU A 68 42.41 -1.78 -20.09
C GLU A 68 43.50 -2.54 -20.85
N ASP A 69 44.59 -2.92 -20.17
CA ASP A 69 45.72 -3.64 -20.77
C ASP A 69 45.41 -5.14 -20.97
N LEU A 70 44.26 -5.64 -20.48
CA LEU A 70 43.94 -7.06 -20.47
C LEU A 70 43.50 -7.57 -21.83
N ILE A 71 44.26 -8.53 -22.36
CA ILE A 71 44.00 -9.19 -23.65
C ILE A 71 43.74 -10.70 -23.42
N PRO A 72 42.70 -11.29 -24.04
CA PRO A 72 42.47 -12.73 -23.96
C PRO A 72 43.71 -13.54 -24.37
N GLY A 73 44.08 -14.51 -23.54
CA GLY A 73 45.30 -15.32 -23.72
C GLY A 73 46.46 -14.91 -22.81
N MET A 74 46.42 -13.71 -22.20
CA MET A 74 47.39 -13.34 -21.17
C MET A 74 47.31 -14.27 -19.95
N SER A 75 48.46 -14.59 -19.37
CA SER A 75 48.59 -15.39 -18.15
C SER A 75 49.56 -14.70 -17.18
N LYS A 76 49.58 -15.12 -15.91
CA LYS A 76 50.36 -14.48 -14.84
C LYS A 76 50.04 -12.99 -14.67
N VAL A 77 48.75 -12.67 -14.76
CA VAL A 77 48.27 -11.29 -14.63
C VAL A 77 48.07 -10.94 -13.17
N ASP A 78 48.68 -9.82 -12.76
CA ASP A 78 48.60 -9.25 -11.43
C ASP A 78 48.00 -7.84 -11.50
N ILE A 79 46.82 -7.64 -10.90
CA ILE A 79 46.14 -6.34 -10.87
C ILE A 79 45.64 -6.01 -9.46
N VAL A 80 45.51 -4.71 -9.18
CA VAL A 80 44.85 -4.19 -7.98
C VAL A 80 43.59 -3.48 -8.40
N ALA A 81 42.46 -3.82 -7.77
CA ALA A 81 41.17 -3.26 -8.14
C ALA A 81 40.20 -3.23 -6.97
N ARG A 82 39.22 -2.34 -7.06
CA ARG A 82 38.11 -2.26 -6.11
C ARG A 82 36.99 -3.20 -6.53
N VAL A 83 36.44 -3.94 -5.59
CA VAL A 83 35.26 -4.79 -5.79
C VAL A 83 34.04 -3.88 -5.87
N ILE A 84 33.43 -3.76 -7.05
CA ILE A 84 32.20 -2.98 -7.24
C ILE A 84 30.94 -3.83 -7.21
N ARG A 85 31.07 -5.15 -7.40
CA ARG A 85 29.97 -6.12 -7.24
C ARG A 85 30.47 -7.49 -6.81
N VAL A 86 29.70 -8.13 -5.92
CA VAL A 86 29.89 -9.53 -5.51
C VAL A 86 28.69 -10.34 -6.00
N TYR A 87 28.94 -11.43 -6.73
CA TYR A 87 27.89 -12.32 -7.20
C TYR A 87 27.81 -13.56 -6.29
N GLU A 88 26.61 -14.08 -6.06
CA GLU A 88 26.42 -15.31 -5.29
C GLU A 88 27.10 -16.50 -5.98
N PRO A 89 27.85 -17.32 -5.22
CA PRO A 89 28.39 -18.57 -5.73
C PRO A 89 27.29 -19.53 -6.20
N ARG A 90 27.56 -20.26 -7.27
CA ARG A 90 26.66 -21.27 -7.83
C ARG A 90 27.35 -22.63 -7.89
N GLU A 91 26.58 -23.68 -7.65
CA GLU A 91 27.02 -25.04 -7.87
C GLU A 91 26.75 -25.49 -9.31
N PHE A 92 27.61 -26.35 -9.84
CA PHE A 92 27.43 -26.96 -11.15
C PHE A 92 27.98 -28.39 -11.15
N GLN A 93 27.47 -29.25 -12.03
CA GLN A 93 28.05 -30.57 -12.25
C GLN A 93 29.17 -30.48 -13.29
N ARG A 94 30.34 -31.03 -12.97
CA ARG A 94 31.43 -31.18 -13.93
C ARG A 94 31.12 -32.34 -14.88
N GLN A 95 31.77 -32.35 -16.04
CA GLN A 95 31.74 -33.50 -16.96
C GLN A 95 32.18 -34.82 -16.31
N SER A 96 32.95 -34.76 -15.21
CA SER A 96 33.36 -35.92 -14.42
C SER A 96 32.33 -36.39 -13.38
N GLY A 97 31.13 -35.79 -13.34
CA GLY A 97 30.07 -36.10 -12.37
C GLY A 97 30.27 -35.51 -10.96
N LYS A 98 31.46 -34.98 -10.64
CA LYS A 98 31.71 -34.28 -9.37
C LYS A 98 31.09 -32.88 -9.36
N ALA A 99 30.54 -32.45 -8.23
CA ALA A 99 30.09 -31.07 -8.03
C ALA A 99 31.28 -30.09 -8.06
N GLY A 100 31.10 -28.96 -8.72
CA GLY A 100 32.02 -27.82 -8.71
C GLY A 100 31.29 -26.57 -8.22
N ARG A 101 32.05 -25.60 -7.72
CA ARG A 101 31.53 -24.28 -7.34
C ARG A 101 32.21 -23.18 -8.14
N VAL A 102 31.42 -22.17 -8.49
CA VAL A 102 31.89 -20.99 -9.21
C VAL A 102 31.31 -19.73 -8.58
N GLY A 103 32.17 -18.79 -8.24
CA GLY A 103 31.84 -17.44 -7.76
C GLY A 103 32.36 -16.41 -8.74
N SER A 104 31.88 -15.17 -8.63
CA SER A 104 32.42 -14.09 -9.45
C SER A 104 32.40 -12.75 -8.73
N LEU A 105 33.32 -11.88 -9.10
CA LEU A 105 33.35 -10.49 -8.68
C LEU A 105 33.41 -9.58 -9.92
N LEU A 106 32.87 -8.37 -9.81
CA LEU A 106 33.16 -7.30 -10.75
C LEU A 106 34.16 -6.36 -10.09
N LEU A 107 35.31 -6.21 -10.73
CA LEU A 107 36.43 -5.39 -10.26
C LEU A 107 36.51 -4.12 -11.11
N ARG A 108 36.97 -3.03 -10.50
CA ARG A 108 37.20 -1.76 -11.17
C ARG A 108 38.51 -1.12 -10.73
N ASP A 109 39.28 -0.65 -11.69
CA ASP A 109 40.39 0.28 -11.47
C ASP A 109 40.09 1.62 -12.16
N LYS A 110 41.10 2.50 -12.30
CA LYS A 110 40.94 3.80 -12.97
C LYS A 110 40.69 3.70 -14.48
N THR A 111 41.02 2.57 -15.10
CA THR A 111 40.98 2.36 -16.55
C THR A 111 39.72 1.63 -17.02
N GLY A 112 39.12 0.79 -16.17
CA GLY A 112 37.92 0.06 -16.56
C GLY A 112 37.41 -0.93 -15.54
N GLN A 113 36.48 -1.78 -15.99
CA GLN A 113 35.87 -2.84 -15.21
C GLN A 113 36.17 -4.21 -15.82
N VAL A 114 36.47 -5.19 -14.97
CA VAL A 114 36.70 -6.58 -15.39
C VAL A 114 36.03 -7.54 -14.44
N ARG A 115 35.38 -8.57 -14.99
CA ARG A 115 34.83 -9.66 -14.19
C ARG A 115 35.95 -10.66 -13.89
N ILE A 116 35.95 -11.19 -12.67
CA ILE A 116 36.83 -12.28 -12.26
C ILE A 116 36.02 -13.49 -11.80
N THR A 117 36.36 -14.67 -12.30
CA THR A 117 35.78 -15.94 -11.88
C THR A 117 36.64 -16.61 -10.80
N LEU A 118 36.00 -17.00 -9.69
CA LEU A 118 36.58 -17.75 -8.58
C LEU A 118 36.09 -19.20 -8.65
N TRP A 119 36.99 -20.17 -8.55
CA TRP A 119 36.64 -21.59 -8.64
C TRP A 119 36.84 -22.29 -7.30
N ASN A 120 35.91 -23.20 -6.98
CA ASN A 120 35.98 -24.16 -5.87
C ASN A 120 36.34 -23.51 -4.52
N ASP A 121 37.50 -23.86 -3.94
CA ASP A 121 38.02 -23.36 -2.68
C ASP A 121 38.00 -21.83 -2.59
N LYS A 122 38.17 -21.13 -3.72
CA LYS A 122 38.20 -19.66 -3.76
C LYS A 122 36.82 -19.02 -3.62
N THR A 123 35.73 -19.78 -3.78
CA THR A 123 34.38 -19.25 -3.52
C THR A 123 34.14 -18.98 -2.04
N SER A 124 34.88 -19.66 -1.15
CA SER A 124 34.83 -19.43 0.30
C SER A 124 35.20 -17.98 0.70
N LEU A 125 35.93 -17.26 -0.15
CA LEU A 125 36.24 -15.84 0.06
C LEU A 125 34.97 -14.95 -0.01
N ILE A 126 33.96 -15.37 -0.78
CA ILE A 126 32.66 -14.70 -0.89
C ILE A 126 31.72 -15.16 0.24
N GLU A 127 31.70 -16.47 0.52
CA GLU A 127 30.81 -17.09 1.51
C GLU A 127 31.17 -16.69 2.94
N GLY A 128 32.46 -16.63 3.26
CA GLY A 128 32.95 -16.18 4.56
C GLY A 128 32.98 -14.66 4.74
N ASP A 129 32.33 -13.92 3.83
CA ASP A 129 32.20 -12.45 3.85
C ASP A 129 33.55 -11.69 3.94
N LYS A 130 34.63 -12.36 3.49
CA LYS A 130 35.98 -11.78 3.43
C LYS A 130 36.07 -10.77 2.30
N VAL A 131 35.39 -11.02 1.18
CA VAL A 131 35.29 -10.10 0.05
C VAL A 131 33.93 -9.40 0.09
N ARG A 132 33.95 -8.06 0.22
CA ARG A 132 32.76 -7.21 0.27
C ARG A 132 32.77 -6.17 -0.84
N LYS A 133 31.58 -5.71 -1.23
CA LYS A 133 31.42 -4.54 -2.11
C LYS A 133 32.14 -3.34 -1.49
N GLY A 134 32.88 -2.60 -2.31
CA GLY A 134 33.75 -1.50 -1.89
C GLY A 134 35.15 -1.91 -1.43
N GLY A 135 35.36 -3.18 -1.07
CA GLY A 135 36.66 -3.71 -0.67
C GLY A 135 37.69 -3.65 -1.79
N VAL A 136 38.97 -3.64 -1.42
CA VAL A 136 40.08 -3.63 -2.39
C VAL A 136 40.75 -4.98 -2.41
N VAL A 137 41.06 -5.48 -3.61
CA VAL A 137 41.69 -6.79 -3.80
C VAL A 137 42.90 -6.68 -4.71
N GLN A 138 43.92 -7.47 -4.41
CA GLN A 138 45.04 -7.74 -5.31
C GLN A 138 44.85 -9.15 -5.88
N VAL A 139 44.63 -9.20 -7.19
CA VAL A 139 44.58 -10.44 -7.96
C VAL A 139 46.00 -10.79 -8.35
N LYS A 140 46.45 -12.00 -8.04
CA LYS A 140 47.76 -12.51 -8.46
C LYS A 140 47.62 -13.76 -9.32
N ASN A 141 48.47 -13.85 -10.33
CA ASN A 141 48.65 -14.99 -11.21
C ASN A 141 47.32 -15.48 -11.83
N ALA A 142 46.48 -14.54 -12.24
CA ALA A 142 45.27 -14.81 -13.01
C ALA A 142 45.58 -15.02 -14.49
N TYR A 143 44.65 -15.59 -15.22
CA TYR A 143 44.68 -15.65 -16.68
C TYR A 143 43.45 -14.97 -17.27
N VAL A 144 43.62 -14.40 -18.45
CA VAL A 144 42.57 -13.68 -19.17
C VAL A 144 41.95 -14.62 -20.18
N ARG A 145 40.64 -14.82 -20.07
CA ARG A 145 39.81 -15.54 -21.04
C ARG A 145 38.93 -14.57 -21.80
N ARG A 146 38.33 -15.06 -22.89
CA ARG A 146 37.25 -14.35 -23.58
C ARG A 146 35.93 -14.66 -22.88
N GLY A 147 35.27 -13.61 -22.37
CA GLY A 147 33.95 -13.69 -21.75
C GLY A 147 32.83 -13.96 -22.77
N LEU A 148 31.63 -14.25 -22.26
CA LEU A 148 30.44 -14.51 -23.07
C LEU A 148 30.01 -13.28 -23.91
N ASP A 149 30.27 -12.09 -23.40
CA ASP A 149 30.08 -10.80 -24.08
C ASP A 149 31.24 -10.44 -25.03
N LYS A 150 32.15 -11.39 -25.28
CA LYS A 150 33.37 -11.26 -26.07
C LYS A 150 34.42 -10.30 -25.47
N ARG A 151 34.22 -9.77 -24.25
CA ARG A 151 35.18 -8.90 -23.56
C ARG A 151 36.20 -9.72 -22.75
N PRO A 152 37.36 -9.15 -22.37
CA PRO A 152 38.30 -9.80 -21.48
C PRO A 152 37.68 -10.12 -20.11
N GLU A 153 37.93 -11.33 -19.59
CA GLU A 153 37.51 -11.75 -18.26
C GLU A 153 38.67 -12.44 -17.53
N LEU A 154 38.85 -12.16 -16.26
CA LEU A 154 39.85 -12.83 -15.43
C LEU A 154 39.30 -14.15 -14.88
N SER A 155 40.18 -15.14 -14.76
CA SER A 155 39.86 -16.39 -14.08
C SER A 155 41.00 -16.81 -13.16
N LEU A 156 40.64 -17.14 -11.92
CA LEU A 156 41.59 -17.58 -10.90
C LEU A 156 41.72 -19.10 -10.89
N GLY A 157 42.53 -19.62 -11.82
CA GLY A 157 42.93 -21.04 -11.84
C GLY A 157 43.77 -21.43 -10.62
N MET A 158 44.09 -22.71 -10.43
CA MET A 158 44.67 -23.24 -9.18
C MET A 158 45.85 -22.45 -8.59
N ARG A 159 46.73 -21.90 -9.43
CA ARG A 159 47.94 -21.15 -9.01
C ARG A 159 47.72 -19.66 -8.72
N GLY A 160 46.53 -19.12 -9.02
CA GLY A 160 46.19 -17.73 -8.75
C GLY A 160 45.70 -17.51 -7.33
N SER A 161 45.89 -16.32 -6.77
CA SER A 161 45.39 -15.95 -5.45
C SER A 161 44.69 -14.60 -5.48
N LEU A 162 43.77 -14.38 -4.54
CA LEU A 162 43.10 -13.11 -4.34
C LEU A 162 43.36 -12.65 -2.90
N LEU A 163 44.17 -11.60 -2.76
CA LEU A 163 44.49 -10.98 -1.48
C LEU A 163 43.50 -9.84 -1.22
N VAL A 164 42.81 -9.88 -0.09
CA VAL A 164 41.87 -8.83 0.33
C VAL A 164 42.62 -7.80 1.15
N ASN A 165 42.30 -6.51 0.95
CA ASN A 165 42.94 -5.37 1.60
C ASN A 165 44.48 -5.43 1.48
N PRO A 166 45.01 -5.48 0.25
CA PRO A 166 46.44 -5.54 0.03
C PRO A 166 47.14 -4.27 0.51
N ASP A 167 48.34 -4.43 1.05
CA ASP A 167 49.29 -3.33 1.21
C ASP A 167 50.01 -3.11 -0.14
N ASP A 168 49.37 -2.34 -1.04
CA ASP A 168 49.88 -2.06 -2.38
C ASP A 168 49.70 -0.56 -2.69
N PRO A 169 50.75 0.15 -3.15
CA PRO A 169 50.66 1.57 -3.48
C PRO A 169 49.57 1.92 -4.49
N ARG A 170 49.20 0.98 -5.39
CA ARG A 170 48.13 1.21 -6.39
C ARG A 170 46.74 1.35 -5.76
N VAL A 171 46.57 1.04 -4.48
CA VAL A 171 45.28 1.18 -3.79
C VAL A 171 44.84 2.65 -3.71
N SER A 172 45.78 3.59 -3.57
CA SER A 172 45.47 5.03 -3.52
C SER A 172 44.93 5.57 -4.85
N ASP A 173 45.25 4.92 -5.97
CA ASP A 173 44.84 5.31 -7.32
C ASP A 173 43.43 4.81 -7.69
N LEU A 174 42.80 3.98 -6.85
CA LEU A 174 41.52 3.37 -7.19
C LEU A 174 40.36 4.35 -7.02
N PRO A 175 39.44 4.45 -8.01
CA PRO A 175 38.29 5.34 -7.92
C PRO A 175 37.40 4.98 -6.72
N PRO A 176 36.79 5.99 -6.04
CA PRO A 176 35.88 5.76 -4.93
C PRO A 176 34.65 4.97 -5.38
N LEU A 177 34.12 4.11 -4.51
CA LEU A 177 32.85 3.42 -4.78
C LEU A 177 31.73 4.46 -4.84
N VAL A 178 30.87 4.36 -5.85
CA VAL A 178 29.65 5.18 -5.90
C VAL A 178 28.72 4.70 -4.79
N GLU A 179 28.29 5.60 -3.92
CA GLU A 179 27.32 5.28 -2.87
C GLU A 179 26.00 4.86 -3.53
N THR A 180 25.57 3.64 -3.22
CA THR A 180 24.34 3.04 -3.77
C THR A 180 23.35 2.71 -2.66
N LYS A 181 23.71 2.98 -1.40
CA LYS A 181 22.84 2.76 -0.25
C LYS A 181 21.76 3.84 -0.23
N VAL A 182 20.51 3.41 -0.19
CA VAL A 182 19.34 4.31 -0.13
C VAL A 182 18.37 3.84 0.95
N ARG A 183 17.62 4.78 1.51
CA ARG A 183 16.47 4.46 2.36
C ARG A 183 15.24 4.23 1.50
N VAL A 184 14.25 3.53 2.02
CA VAL A 184 13.02 3.22 1.30
C VAL A 184 12.30 4.47 0.81
N ALA A 185 12.16 5.50 1.65
CA ALA A 185 11.48 6.75 1.28
C ALA A 185 12.24 7.57 0.22
N ASP A 186 13.54 7.32 0.04
CA ASP A 186 14.39 8.05 -0.91
C ASP A 186 14.49 7.36 -2.29
N LEU A 187 13.73 6.28 -2.50
CA LEU A 187 13.68 5.59 -3.80
C LEU A 187 13.09 6.50 -4.88
N LYS A 188 13.76 6.54 -6.03
CA LYS A 188 13.34 7.32 -7.20
C LYS A 188 13.45 6.50 -8.48
N PRO A 189 12.62 6.77 -9.51
CA PRO A 189 12.63 6.01 -10.76
C PRO A 189 13.96 6.02 -11.52
N GLU A 190 14.77 7.08 -11.34
CA GLU A 190 16.06 7.26 -12.05
C GLU A 190 17.18 6.42 -11.46
N LEU A 191 16.99 5.87 -10.25
CA LEU A 191 17.97 5.00 -9.60
C LEU A 191 17.96 3.64 -10.30
N VAL A 192 19.11 3.22 -10.84
CA VAL A 192 19.20 1.97 -11.61
C VAL A 192 19.37 0.76 -10.71
N GLU A 193 20.36 0.80 -9.82
CA GLU A 193 20.69 -0.26 -8.88
C GLU A 193 20.97 0.35 -7.51
N VAL A 194 20.33 -0.18 -6.48
CA VAL A 194 20.40 0.33 -5.13
C VAL A 194 20.72 -0.77 -4.13
N ASP A 195 21.34 -0.38 -3.02
CA ASP A 195 21.55 -1.20 -1.85
C ASP A 195 20.58 -0.74 -0.76
N ILE A 196 19.81 -1.66 -0.17
CA ILE A 196 18.85 -1.36 0.89
C ILE A 196 19.05 -2.34 2.05
N VAL A 197 19.01 -1.81 3.27
CA VAL A 197 19.02 -2.59 4.50
C VAL A 197 17.67 -2.45 5.17
N GLY A 198 17.06 -3.56 5.58
CA GLY A 198 15.75 -3.54 6.22
C GLY A 198 15.38 -4.87 6.86
N ARG A 199 14.26 -4.89 7.60
CA ARG A 199 13.69 -6.10 8.18
C ARG A 199 12.63 -6.69 7.26
N VAL A 200 12.64 -8.01 7.14
CA VAL A 200 11.61 -8.74 6.39
C VAL A 200 10.30 -8.68 7.20
N VAL A 201 9.24 -8.11 6.64
CA VAL A 201 7.92 -8.03 7.30
C VAL A 201 6.91 -9.02 6.72
N ALA A 202 7.09 -9.43 5.47
CA ALA A 202 6.26 -10.46 4.85
C ALA A 202 7.02 -11.16 3.71
N THR A 203 6.62 -12.40 3.40
CA THR A 203 7.11 -13.19 2.27
C THR A 203 5.95 -13.87 1.56
N SER A 204 5.96 -13.92 0.23
CA SER A 204 5.04 -14.72 -0.56
C SER A 204 5.61 -16.11 -0.83
N ASP A 205 4.73 -17.03 -1.23
CA ASP A 205 5.15 -18.32 -1.76
C ASP A 205 5.90 -18.16 -3.10
N ILE A 206 6.68 -19.20 -3.44
CA ILE A 206 7.39 -19.28 -4.72
C ILE A 206 6.40 -19.70 -5.81
N ARG A 207 6.35 -18.91 -6.88
CA ARG A 207 5.60 -19.21 -8.09
C ARG A 207 6.53 -19.59 -9.22
N GLU A 208 6.18 -20.64 -9.96
CA GLU A 208 6.86 -21.03 -11.19
C GLU A 208 6.06 -20.56 -12.42
N PHE A 209 6.76 -20.28 -13.51
CA PHE A 209 6.17 -19.89 -14.79
C PHE A 209 7.06 -20.33 -15.95
N GLU A 210 6.49 -20.49 -17.14
CA GLU A 210 7.23 -20.80 -18.36
C GLU A 210 7.66 -19.50 -19.06
N ARG A 211 8.92 -19.42 -19.48
CA ARG A 211 9.45 -18.31 -20.27
C ARG A 211 9.16 -18.51 -21.75
N PRO A 212 9.22 -17.44 -22.57
CA PRO A 212 9.08 -17.55 -24.02
C PRO A 212 10.10 -18.50 -24.69
N ASP A 213 11.24 -18.75 -24.05
CA ASP A 213 12.27 -19.68 -24.51
C ASP A 213 12.04 -21.14 -24.07
N GLY A 214 10.90 -21.44 -23.44
CA GLY A 214 10.53 -22.76 -22.91
C GLY A 214 11.21 -23.12 -21.59
N SER A 215 12.05 -22.25 -21.02
CA SER A 215 12.65 -22.49 -19.70
C SER A 215 11.69 -22.14 -18.56
N THR A 216 11.80 -22.83 -17.43
CA THR A 216 11.03 -22.49 -16.21
C THR A 216 11.71 -21.35 -15.45
N GLY A 217 10.96 -20.29 -15.16
CA GLY A 217 11.34 -19.21 -14.26
C GLY A 217 10.65 -19.33 -12.91
N LYS A 218 11.26 -18.77 -11.86
CA LYS A 218 10.65 -18.67 -10.53
C LYS A 218 10.55 -17.22 -10.08
N VAL A 219 9.53 -16.90 -9.31
CA VAL A 219 9.38 -15.60 -8.66
C VAL A 219 8.77 -15.76 -7.28
N ALA A 220 9.36 -15.08 -6.31
CA ALA A 220 8.78 -14.84 -5.00
C ALA A 220 8.86 -13.35 -4.68
N SER A 221 8.21 -12.89 -3.63
CA SER A 221 8.33 -11.52 -3.16
C SER A 221 8.43 -11.45 -1.66
N LEU A 222 9.14 -10.43 -1.19
CA LEU A 222 9.15 -10.05 0.22
C LEU A 222 8.78 -8.57 0.36
N MET A 223 8.28 -8.21 1.54
CA MET A 223 8.17 -6.83 1.98
C MET A 223 9.34 -6.53 2.91
N LEU A 224 10.06 -5.46 2.62
CA LEU A 224 11.19 -5.00 3.40
C LEU A 224 10.84 -3.66 4.05
N MET A 225 11.17 -3.51 5.33
CA MET A 225 10.91 -2.30 6.12
C MET A 225 12.20 -1.70 6.65
N ASP A 226 12.33 -0.39 6.54
CA ASP A 226 13.30 0.41 7.29
C ASP A 226 12.56 1.46 8.14
N SER A 227 13.29 2.38 8.77
CA SER A 227 12.70 3.44 9.60
C SER A 227 11.91 4.49 8.80
N THR A 228 11.97 4.45 7.47
CA THR A 228 11.36 5.44 6.58
C THR A 228 10.16 4.90 5.81
N GLY A 229 9.99 3.59 5.73
CA GLY A 229 8.82 2.98 5.10
C GLY A 229 9.01 1.51 4.75
N GLN A 230 8.13 1.03 3.87
CA GLN A 230 8.15 -0.33 3.36
C GLN A 230 8.21 -0.37 1.84
N VAL A 231 8.94 -1.34 1.30
CA VAL A 231 9.06 -1.56 -0.14
C VAL A 231 8.90 -3.04 -0.47
N ARG A 232 8.22 -3.31 -1.59
CA ARG A 232 8.10 -4.66 -2.15
C ARG A 232 9.34 -5.00 -2.95
N VAL A 233 9.83 -6.23 -2.76
CA VAL A 233 11.00 -6.76 -3.45
C VAL A 233 10.61 -8.05 -4.17
N ALA A 234 10.72 -8.06 -5.49
CA ALA A 234 10.57 -9.26 -6.31
C ALA A 234 11.91 -10.00 -6.40
N LEU A 235 11.92 -11.28 -6.02
CA LEU A 235 13.07 -12.17 -6.07
C LEU A 235 12.89 -13.13 -7.24
N TRP A 236 13.85 -13.16 -8.15
CA TRP A 236 13.76 -13.96 -9.37
C TRP A 236 14.68 -15.19 -9.32
N ASP A 237 14.19 -16.29 -9.90
CA ASP A 237 14.94 -17.52 -10.12
C ASP A 237 15.52 -18.10 -8.84
N GLU A 238 16.84 -18.28 -8.76
CA GLU A 238 17.47 -18.85 -7.56
C GLU A 238 17.27 -17.96 -6.33
N ARG A 239 17.00 -16.66 -6.51
CA ARG A 239 16.76 -15.73 -5.41
C ARG A 239 15.38 -15.93 -4.82
N ALA A 240 14.42 -16.42 -5.61
CA ALA A 240 13.10 -16.76 -5.11
C ALA A 240 13.17 -17.85 -4.02
N GLU A 241 14.13 -18.77 -4.12
CA GLU A 241 14.33 -19.84 -3.14
C GLU A 241 14.77 -19.33 -1.77
N LEU A 242 15.41 -18.15 -1.71
CA LEU A 242 15.88 -17.55 -0.45
C LEU A 242 14.75 -17.25 0.53
N VAL A 243 13.50 -17.09 0.08
CA VAL A 243 12.35 -16.87 0.98
C VAL A 243 12.11 -18.04 1.93
N LYS A 244 12.59 -19.24 1.60
CA LYS A 244 12.50 -20.42 2.48
C LYS A 244 13.34 -20.29 3.74
N ASP A 245 14.44 -19.53 3.66
CA ASP A 245 15.38 -19.33 4.77
C ASP A 245 15.11 -18.01 5.52
N LEU A 246 14.17 -17.20 5.04
CA LEU A 246 13.81 -15.91 5.65
C LEU A 246 12.74 -16.10 6.73
N ARG A 247 13.03 -15.56 7.92
CA ARG A 247 12.05 -15.40 9.00
C ARG A 247 11.62 -13.93 9.07
N LEU A 248 10.40 -13.70 9.52
CA LEU A 248 9.92 -12.35 9.77
C LEU A 248 10.77 -11.68 10.86
N GLY A 249 11.04 -10.39 10.70
CA GLY A 249 11.92 -9.61 11.56
C GLY A 249 13.42 -9.77 11.28
N THR A 250 13.84 -10.76 10.48
CA THR A 250 15.23 -10.92 10.08
C THR A 250 15.70 -9.68 9.32
N ALA A 251 16.82 -9.10 9.76
CA ALA A 251 17.47 -8.02 9.04
C ALA A 251 18.22 -8.59 7.83
N VAL A 252 18.01 -7.98 6.67
CA VAL A 252 18.67 -8.35 5.42
C VAL A 252 19.21 -7.11 4.73
N LYS A 253 20.27 -7.31 3.93
CA LYS A 253 20.81 -6.30 3.02
C LYS A 253 20.68 -6.79 1.59
N LEU A 254 20.00 -6.00 0.77
CA LEU A 254 19.95 -6.17 -0.67
C LEU A 254 21.09 -5.38 -1.28
N GLU A 255 21.89 -6.01 -2.15
CA GLU A 255 22.89 -5.32 -2.95
C GLU A 255 22.50 -5.37 -4.43
N ASN A 256 22.60 -4.22 -5.11
CA ASN A 256 22.33 -4.04 -6.53
C ASN A 256 20.91 -4.47 -6.95
N ALA A 257 19.92 -4.18 -6.09
CA ALA A 257 18.51 -4.36 -6.42
C ALA A 257 18.10 -3.33 -7.49
N SER A 258 17.46 -3.78 -8.56
CA SER A 258 17.03 -2.88 -9.64
C SER A 258 15.71 -2.20 -9.26
N VAL A 259 15.62 -0.88 -9.37
CA VAL A 259 14.37 -0.16 -9.14
C VAL A 259 13.46 -0.34 -10.35
N ARG A 260 12.17 -0.61 -10.09
CA ARG A 260 11.15 -0.84 -11.11
C ARG A 260 9.85 -0.12 -10.75
N PRO A 261 9.08 0.35 -11.75
CA PRO A 261 7.70 0.75 -11.49
C PRO A 261 6.89 -0.50 -11.12
N GLY A 262 6.15 -0.41 -10.02
CA GLY A 262 5.19 -1.41 -9.56
C GLY A 262 3.76 -1.02 -9.87
N LEU A 263 2.83 -1.63 -9.16
CA LEU A 263 1.39 -1.32 -9.30
C LEU A 263 1.09 0.13 -8.86
N ARG A 264 0.31 0.86 -9.69
CA ARG A 264 -0.15 2.23 -9.42
C ARG A 264 0.99 3.22 -9.13
N ASP A 265 2.04 3.17 -9.95
CA ASP A 265 3.20 4.05 -9.90
C ASP A 265 4.01 4.04 -8.59
N LYS A 266 3.77 3.07 -7.70
CA LYS A 266 4.65 2.82 -6.56
C LYS A 266 5.92 2.14 -7.03
N LEU A 267 7.07 2.57 -6.51
CA LEU A 267 8.34 1.92 -6.80
C LEU A 267 8.44 0.58 -6.09
N GLU A 268 8.96 -0.41 -6.80
CA GLU A 268 9.31 -1.73 -6.30
C GLU A 268 10.77 -2.04 -6.62
N LEU A 269 11.34 -2.99 -5.89
CA LEU A 269 12.69 -3.50 -6.16
C LEU A 269 12.61 -4.86 -6.84
N SER A 270 13.57 -5.13 -7.71
CA SER A 270 13.72 -6.39 -8.40
C SER A 270 15.13 -6.93 -8.20
N LEU A 271 15.24 -8.09 -7.55
CA LEU A 271 16.48 -8.79 -7.29
C LEU A 271 16.61 -9.97 -8.27
N GLY A 272 17.31 -9.71 -9.38
CA GLY A 272 17.66 -10.71 -10.39
C GLY A 272 19.09 -11.26 -10.23
N SER A 273 19.63 -11.83 -11.30
CA SER A 273 20.97 -12.47 -11.32
C SER A 273 22.16 -11.55 -10.99
N ARG A 274 21.96 -10.23 -11.06
CA ARG A 274 22.97 -9.21 -10.70
C ARG A 274 22.91 -8.79 -9.23
N GLY A 275 21.77 -9.04 -8.58
CA GLY A 275 21.56 -8.69 -7.19
C GLY A 275 22.00 -9.79 -6.23
N ARG A 276 22.18 -9.42 -4.96
CA ARG A 276 22.52 -10.34 -3.87
C ARG A 276 21.71 -9.99 -2.64
N LEU A 277 21.30 -11.00 -1.87
CA LEU A 277 20.69 -10.83 -0.56
C LEU A 277 21.65 -11.35 0.51
N LEU A 278 21.94 -10.51 1.51
CA LEU A 278 22.77 -10.84 2.65
C LEU A 278 21.88 -10.99 3.89
N LEU A 279 21.98 -12.14 4.55
CA LEU A 279 21.34 -12.38 5.84
C LEU A 279 22.18 -11.77 6.96
N ASN A 280 21.53 -11.19 7.96
CA ASN A 280 22.17 -10.66 9.18
C ASN A 280 23.34 -9.72 8.86
N PRO A 281 23.10 -8.59 8.18
CA PRO A 281 24.15 -7.60 7.94
C PRO A 281 24.73 -7.09 9.27
N PRO A 282 25.96 -6.55 9.27
CA PRO A 282 26.65 -6.15 10.51
C PRO A 282 25.83 -5.17 11.36
N GLU A 283 25.96 -5.28 12.70
CA GLU A 283 25.30 -4.42 13.71
C GLU A 283 25.21 -2.92 13.33
N PRO A 284 26.29 -2.24 12.88
CA PRO A 284 26.22 -0.83 12.50
C PRO A 284 25.27 -0.53 11.33
N GLU A 285 25.00 -1.50 10.46
CA GLU A 285 24.07 -1.33 9.35
C GLU A 285 22.60 -1.53 9.75
N VAL A 286 22.35 -2.22 10.87
CA VAL A 286 21.00 -2.56 11.35
C VAL A 286 20.53 -1.77 12.56
N ALA A 287 21.44 -1.06 13.25
CA ALA A 287 21.15 -0.31 14.47
C ALA A 287 20.00 0.71 14.33
N GLY A 288 19.78 1.25 13.12
CA GLY A 288 18.69 2.19 12.83
C GLY A 288 17.39 1.54 12.35
N LEU A 289 17.31 0.21 12.26
CA LEU A 289 16.10 -0.47 11.81
C LEU A 289 15.09 -0.61 12.95
N PRO A 290 13.79 -0.32 12.70
CA PRO A 290 12.75 -0.54 13.69
C PRO A 290 12.69 -2.02 14.07
N GLU A 291 12.35 -2.33 15.33
CA GLU A 291 12.05 -3.71 15.73
C GLU A 291 10.80 -4.22 15.01
N PHE A 292 10.84 -5.49 14.59
CA PHE A 292 9.65 -6.14 14.07
C PHE A 292 8.88 -6.74 15.24
N VAL A 293 7.75 -6.13 15.58
CA VAL A 293 6.80 -6.67 16.55
C VAL A 293 5.58 -7.15 15.79
N GLU A 294 5.33 -8.46 15.82
CA GLU A 294 4.10 -9.02 15.26
C GLU A 294 2.93 -8.68 16.20
N ARG A 295 2.37 -7.49 16.02
CA ARG A 295 1.22 -7.02 16.80
C ARG A 295 -0.08 -7.44 16.14
N MET A 296 -0.96 -8.05 16.92
CA MET A 296 -2.36 -8.27 16.54
C MET A 296 -3.14 -6.99 16.82
N LEU A 297 -3.69 -6.38 15.77
CA LEU A 297 -4.51 -5.19 15.86
C LEU A 297 -5.97 -5.54 16.13
N LYS A 298 -6.63 -4.65 16.87
CA LYS A 298 -8.10 -4.62 16.98
C LYS A 298 -8.71 -3.89 15.79
N LEU A 299 -9.99 -4.16 15.51
CA LEU A 299 -10.68 -3.56 14.37
C LEU A 299 -10.80 -2.03 14.47
N GLU A 300 -10.93 -1.48 15.68
CA GLU A 300 -10.95 -0.02 15.91
C GLU A 300 -9.61 0.67 15.63
N GLU A 301 -8.50 -0.06 15.73
CA GLU A 301 -7.14 0.46 15.53
C GLU A 301 -6.75 0.52 14.06
N LEU A 302 -7.61 0.04 13.17
CA LEU A 302 -7.36 0.07 11.74
C LEU A 302 -7.38 1.52 11.26
N GLU A 303 -6.31 1.92 10.60
CA GLU A 303 -6.24 3.16 9.83
C GLU A 303 -6.24 2.85 8.34
N ALA A 304 -6.53 3.84 7.51
CA ALA A 304 -6.44 3.66 6.07
C ALA A 304 -4.98 3.60 5.60
N SER A 305 -4.70 2.81 4.56
CA SER A 305 -3.38 2.72 3.92
C SER A 305 -2.27 2.08 4.77
N MET A 306 -2.60 1.33 5.81
CA MET A 306 -1.65 0.50 6.55
C MET A 306 -1.11 -0.59 5.62
N PRO A 307 0.22 -0.67 5.42
CA PRO A 307 0.81 -1.59 4.44
C PRO A 307 0.84 -3.05 4.92
N THR A 308 0.73 -3.28 6.23
CA THR A 308 0.70 -4.61 6.83
C THR A 308 -0.17 -4.57 8.07
N VAL A 309 -1.14 -5.47 8.13
CA VAL A 309 -2.12 -5.61 9.21
C VAL A 309 -2.24 -7.09 9.55
N ASN A 310 -2.07 -7.39 10.83
CA ASN A 310 -2.36 -8.69 11.41
C ASN A 310 -3.52 -8.51 12.39
N LEU A 311 -4.59 -9.29 12.23
CA LEU A 311 -5.77 -9.19 13.10
C LEU A 311 -6.45 -10.55 13.21
N ALA A 312 -7.21 -10.74 14.29
CA ALA A 312 -8.11 -11.86 14.44
C ALA A 312 -9.51 -11.30 14.66
N ALA A 313 -10.48 -11.78 13.88
CA ALA A 313 -11.86 -11.33 13.97
C ALA A 313 -12.83 -12.46 13.63
N ARG A 314 -14.04 -12.37 14.16
CA ARG A 314 -15.14 -13.27 13.86
C ARG A 314 -15.87 -12.84 12.59
N VAL A 315 -16.28 -13.80 11.78
CA VAL A 315 -17.09 -13.56 10.59
C VAL A 315 -18.50 -13.21 11.05
N ARG A 316 -18.91 -11.96 10.82
CA ARG A 316 -20.29 -11.54 11.05
C ARG A 316 -21.19 -11.94 9.89
N ARG A 317 -20.75 -11.66 8.65
CA ARG A 317 -21.43 -12.11 7.42
C ARG A 317 -20.49 -12.12 6.23
N LYS A 318 -20.83 -12.94 5.24
CA LYS A 318 -20.15 -13.05 3.94
C LYS A 318 -20.99 -12.40 2.84
N LEU A 319 -20.35 -11.67 1.93
CA LEU A 319 -21.00 -11.06 0.76
C LEU A 319 -20.76 -11.94 -0.49
N PRO A 320 -21.68 -11.94 -1.47
CA PRO A 320 -21.51 -12.63 -2.75
C PRO A 320 -20.15 -12.44 -3.41
N LEU A 321 -19.71 -13.50 -4.10
CA LEU A 321 -18.54 -13.43 -4.98
C LEU A 321 -18.85 -12.53 -6.18
N GLN A 322 -17.91 -11.64 -6.47
CA GLN A 322 -17.91 -10.81 -7.67
C GLN A 322 -16.79 -11.27 -8.60
N GLU A 323 -17.11 -11.43 -9.87
CA GLU A 323 -16.16 -11.78 -10.93
C GLU A 323 -16.09 -10.66 -11.96
N PHE A 324 -14.89 -10.35 -12.44
CA PHE A 324 -14.67 -9.28 -13.41
C PHE A 324 -13.47 -9.60 -14.31
N LYS A 325 -13.31 -8.83 -15.39
CA LYS A 325 -12.11 -8.87 -16.23
C LYS A 325 -11.20 -7.69 -15.87
N ARG A 326 -9.92 -7.95 -15.70
CA ARG A 326 -8.89 -6.92 -15.53
C ARG A 326 -8.56 -6.25 -16.86
N ASP A 327 -7.87 -5.11 -16.78
CA ASP A 327 -7.37 -4.36 -17.94
C ASP A 327 -6.43 -5.21 -18.83
N ASP A 328 -5.70 -6.16 -18.24
CA ASP A 328 -4.84 -7.12 -18.93
C ASP A 328 -5.60 -8.33 -19.53
N GLY A 329 -6.93 -8.33 -19.44
CA GLY A 329 -7.80 -9.39 -19.91
C GLY A 329 -7.88 -10.61 -18.99
N THR A 330 -7.10 -10.67 -17.91
CA THR A 330 -7.14 -11.79 -16.97
C THR A 330 -8.39 -11.72 -16.07
N PRO A 331 -8.97 -12.86 -15.66
CA PRO A 331 -10.10 -12.85 -14.74
C PRO A 331 -9.65 -12.43 -13.33
N GLY A 332 -10.47 -11.59 -12.70
CA GLY A 332 -10.35 -11.18 -11.31
C GLY A 332 -11.57 -11.61 -10.51
N ARG A 333 -11.35 -11.96 -9.25
CA ARG A 333 -12.42 -12.37 -8.33
C ARG A 333 -12.25 -11.68 -6.98
N VAL A 334 -13.35 -11.25 -6.37
CA VAL A 334 -13.35 -10.63 -5.05
C VAL A 334 -14.61 -11.02 -4.27
N THR A 335 -14.47 -11.30 -2.98
CA THR A 335 -15.60 -11.43 -2.05
C THR A 335 -15.28 -10.63 -0.80
N SER A 336 -16.27 -9.92 -0.28
CA SER A 336 -16.11 -9.13 0.93
C SER A 336 -16.76 -9.85 2.12
N VAL A 337 -16.12 -9.79 3.28
CA VAL A 337 -16.59 -10.37 4.54
C VAL A 337 -16.65 -9.24 5.56
N ILE A 338 -17.75 -9.15 6.29
CA ILE A 338 -17.84 -8.25 7.44
C ILE A 338 -17.30 -8.99 8.65
N LEU A 339 -16.21 -8.48 9.19
CA LEU A 339 -15.55 -8.98 10.38
C LEU A 339 -15.99 -8.19 11.61
N MET A 340 -15.98 -8.85 12.76
CA MET A 340 -16.27 -8.25 14.06
C MET A 340 -15.32 -8.76 15.14
N ASP A 341 -14.97 -7.91 16.08
CA ASP A 341 -14.30 -8.26 17.34
C ASP A 341 -14.97 -7.51 18.50
N GLU A 342 -14.39 -7.51 19.70
CA GLU A 342 -14.94 -6.77 20.84
C GLU A 342 -14.91 -5.24 20.67
N THR A 343 -14.14 -4.72 19.71
CA THR A 343 -13.94 -3.27 19.49
C THR A 343 -14.81 -2.71 18.38
N GLY A 344 -15.29 -3.54 17.44
CA GLY A 344 -16.19 -3.06 16.41
C GLY A 344 -16.34 -4.00 15.22
N THR A 345 -16.56 -3.41 14.05
CA THR A 345 -16.70 -4.14 12.79
C THR A 345 -15.89 -3.50 11.67
N ALA A 346 -15.39 -4.32 10.75
CA ALA A 346 -14.65 -3.86 9.59
C ALA A 346 -14.98 -4.71 8.36
N ARG A 347 -14.88 -4.10 7.19
CA ARG A 347 -14.99 -4.82 5.91
C ARG A 347 -13.63 -5.38 5.52
N ALA A 348 -13.60 -6.66 5.14
CA ALA A 348 -12.43 -7.34 4.61
C ALA A 348 -12.71 -7.88 3.19
N SER A 349 -11.98 -7.40 2.19
CA SER A 349 -12.08 -7.82 0.80
C SER A 349 -11.01 -8.84 0.44
N PHE A 350 -11.45 -10.06 0.15
CA PHE A 350 -10.63 -11.22 -0.21
C PHE A 350 -10.53 -11.30 -1.73
N TRP A 351 -9.30 -11.28 -2.24
CA TRP A 351 -9.01 -11.23 -3.68
C TRP A 351 -8.45 -12.55 -4.21
N ASP A 352 -8.83 -12.89 -5.44
CA ASP A 352 -8.34 -14.07 -6.17
C ASP A 352 -8.44 -15.37 -5.35
N GLY A 353 -7.31 -16.05 -5.09
CA GLY A 353 -7.31 -17.30 -4.33
C GLY A 353 -7.84 -17.16 -2.90
N ALA A 354 -7.68 -15.99 -2.28
CA ALA A 354 -8.27 -15.71 -0.97
C ALA A 354 -9.80 -15.64 -1.04
N ALA A 355 -10.36 -15.26 -2.21
CA ALA A 355 -11.80 -15.20 -2.40
C ALA A 355 -12.44 -16.59 -2.39
N GLU A 356 -11.76 -17.60 -2.93
CA GLU A 356 -12.23 -19.00 -2.91
C GLU A 356 -12.24 -19.57 -1.47
N LEU A 357 -11.27 -19.18 -0.64
CA LEU A 357 -11.27 -19.52 0.78
C LEU A 357 -12.42 -18.81 1.50
N ALA A 358 -12.60 -17.51 1.27
CA ALA A 358 -13.65 -16.73 1.89
C ALA A 358 -15.07 -17.21 1.54
N GLN A 359 -15.27 -17.83 0.36
CA GLN A 359 -16.54 -18.48 0.02
C GLN A 359 -16.95 -19.59 0.98
N LYS A 360 -15.99 -20.23 1.65
CA LYS A 360 -16.24 -21.34 2.59
C LYS A 360 -16.46 -20.87 4.03
N LEU A 361 -16.28 -19.58 4.31
CA LEU A 361 -16.50 -19.02 5.63
C LEU A 361 -17.99 -18.95 5.96
N GLU A 362 -18.32 -19.31 7.19
CA GLU A 362 -19.66 -19.21 7.76
C GLU A 362 -19.70 -18.14 8.86
N PRO A 363 -20.88 -17.59 9.20
CA PRO A 363 -21.03 -16.77 10.39
C PRO A 363 -20.45 -17.47 11.62
N ASP A 364 -19.83 -16.69 12.49
CA ASP A 364 -19.12 -17.11 13.70
C ASP A 364 -17.75 -17.78 13.53
N ASP A 365 -17.29 -18.07 12.30
CA ASP A 365 -15.91 -18.49 12.07
C ASP A 365 -14.92 -17.42 12.55
N ILE A 366 -13.83 -17.83 13.18
CA ILE A 366 -12.71 -16.94 13.53
C ILE A 366 -11.72 -16.95 12.38
N VAL A 367 -11.42 -15.79 11.81
CA VAL A 367 -10.34 -15.62 10.83
C VAL A 367 -9.16 -14.92 11.48
N LEU A 368 -7.98 -15.52 11.33
CA LEU A 368 -6.70 -14.92 11.64
C LEU A 368 -6.07 -14.48 10.32
N LEU A 369 -6.01 -13.17 10.13
CA LEU A 369 -5.41 -12.54 8.96
C LEU A 369 -4.00 -12.09 9.32
N ARG A 370 -3.02 -12.51 8.53
CA ARG A 370 -1.64 -12.02 8.61
C ARG A 370 -1.23 -11.41 7.29
N ASN A 371 -0.49 -10.30 7.33
CA ASN A 371 -0.03 -9.58 6.15
C ASN A 371 -1.16 -9.11 5.22
N ALA A 372 -2.33 -8.81 5.78
CA ALA A 372 -3.33 -8.01 5.09
C ALA A 372 -2.82 -6.56 4.98
N TYR A 373 -3.49 -5.73 4.19
CA TYR A 373 -3.23 -4.29 4.15
C TYR A 373 -4.56 -3.54 4.17
N THR A 374 -4.58 -2.28 4.57
CA THR A 374 -5.81 -1.48 4.54
C THR A 374 -5.80 -0.48 3.41
N ARG A 375 -6.98 -0.07 2.98
CA ARG A 375 -7.21 1.05 2.07
C ARG A 375 -8.38 1.90 2.58
N ILE A 376 -8.52 3.10 2.03
CA ILE A 376 -9.76 3.86 2.17
C ILE A 376 -10.85 3.10 1.41
N GLY A 377 -11.81 2.55 2.14
CA GLY A 377 -13.00 1.93 1.59
C GLY A 377 -13.97 2.98 1.03
N LEU A 378 -15.01 2.51 0.32
CA LEU A 378 -15.97 3.39 -0.38
C LEU A 378 -16.75 4.33 0.57
N SER A 379 -16.88 3.98 1.85
CA SER A 379 -17.50 4.79 2.90
C SER A 379 -16.53 5.75 3.60
N GLY A 380 -15.28 5.83 3.13
CA GLY A 380 -14.20 6.58 3.79
C GLY A 380 -13.57 5.87 4.99
N LYS A 381 -14.15 4.75 5.45
CA LYS A 381 -13.61 3.94 6.54
C LYS A 381 -12.48 3.02 6.04
N PRO A 382 -11.53 2.62 6.91
CA PRO A 382 -10.52 1.61 6.58
C PRO A 382 -11.16 0.29 6.16
N GLU A 383 -10.76 -0.23 5.01
CA GLU A 383 -11.15 -1.53 4.49
C GLU A 383 -9.92 -2.44 4.45
N VAL A 384 -10.04 -3.64 5.02
CA VAL A 384 -8.98 -4.64 5.03
C VAL A 384 -8.97 -5.34 3.67
N HIS A 385 -7.80 -5.47 3.06
CA HIS A 385 -7.61 -6.19 1.81
C HIS A 385 -6.76 -7.43 2.06
N VAL A 386 -7.35 -8.58 1.75
CA VAL A 386 -6.72 -9.89 1.84
C VAL A 386 -6.31 -10.31 0.43
N GLY A 387 -5.09 -9.94 0.07
CA GLY A 387 -4.50 -10.22 -1.24
C GLY A 387 -3.57 -11.44 -1.26
N LYS A 388 -2.78 -11.60 -2.33
CA LYS A 388 -1.90 -12.76 -2.55
C LYS A 388 -0.80 -12.97 -1.50
N VAL A 389 -0.42 -11.92 -0.77
CA VAL A 389 0.62 -11.97 0.28
C VAL A 389 0.00 -12.23 1.65
N ALA A 390 -1.30 -11.99 1.80
CA ALA A 390 -1.99 -12.22 3.05
C ALA A 390 -2.15 -13.73 3.30
N ARG A 391 -1.89 -14.15 4.53
CA ARG A 391 -2.18 -15.50 5.01
C ARG A 391 -3.48 -15.46 5.80
N VAL A 392 -4.33 -16.44 5.55
CA VAL A 392 -5.62 -16.59 6.22
C VAL A 392 -5.64 -17.94 6.89
N GLU A 393 -5.81 -17.95 8.20
CA GLU A 393 -6.09 -19.14 8.98
C GLU A 393 -7.53 -19.05 9.50
N VAL A 394 -8.27 -20.15 9.41
CA VAL A 394 -9.68 -20.23 9.82
C VAL A 394 -9.78 -21.14 11.04
N ASN A 395 -10.44 -20.66 12.09
CA ASN A 395 -10.59 -21.29 13.39
C ASN A 395 -9.27 -21.82 13.98
N PRO A 396 -8.23 -20.96 14.16
CA PRO A 396 -7.00 -21.38 14.81
C PRO A 396 -7.28 -21.74 16.28
N PRO A 397 -6.78 -22.89 16.80
CA PRO A 397 -7.14 -23.37 18.13
C PRO A 397 -6.70 -22.43 19.26
N ASP A 398 -5.61 -21.68 19.07
CA ASP A 398 -5.02 -20.79 20.07
C ASP A 398 -5.49 -19.32 19.94
N VAL A 399 -6.47 -19.04 19.09
CA VAL A 399 -6.94 -17.67 18.81
C VAL A 399 -8.38 -17.50 19.26
N THR A 400 -8.58 -16.59 20.22
CA THR A 400 -9.89 -16.19 20.71
C THR A 400 -10.20 -14.74 20.32
N VAL A 401 -11.45 -14.48 19.93
CA VAL A 401 -11.95 -13.14 19.61
C VAL A 401 -13.12 -12.83 20.54
N GLY A 402 -13.10 -11.66 21.18
CA GLY A 402 -14.19 -11.23 22.06
C GLY A 402 -15.49 -11.02 21.30
N ALA A 403 -16.62 -11.04 22.01
CA ALA A 403 -17.91 -10.68 21.41
C ALA A 403 -18.05 -9.16 21.39
N LEU A 404 -18.66 -8.61 20.33
CA LEU A 404 -19.07 -7.20 20.30
C LEU A 404 -20.27 -7.05 21.24
N GLU A 405 -20.06 -6.42 22.39
CA GLU A 405 -21.15 -6.11 23.31
C GLU A 405 -21.94 -4.89 22.82
N PRO A 406 -23.28 -4.95 22.80
CA PRO A 406 -24.07 -3.79 22.41
C PRO A 406 -23.79 -2.58 23.30
N SER A 407 -23.42 -1.46 22.69
CA SER A 407 -23.14 -0.21 23.39
C SER A 407 -24.44 0.50 23.77
N ARG A 408 -24.67 0.71 25.08
CA ARG A 408 -25.83 1.48 25.55
C ARG A 408 -25.66 2.95 25.23
N ILE A 409 -26.59 3.53 24.47
CA ILE A 409 -26.55 4.92 24.02
C ILE A 409 -27.89 5.63 24.28
N LYS A 410 -27.82 6.93 24.57
CA LYS A 410 -29.00 7.79 24.70
C LYS A 410 -29.49 8.27 23.33
N ILE A 411 -30.77 8.56 23.19
CA ILE A 411 -31.38 8.88 21.89
C ILE A 411 -30.78 10.14 21.25
N GLY A 412 -30.45 11.15 22.05
CA GLY A 412 -29.84 12.40 21.58
C GLY A 412 -28.37 12.26 21.14
N GLU A 413 -27.72 11.14 21.46
CA GLU A 413 -26.34 10.84 21.08
C GLU A 413 -26.24 9.97 19.82
N LEU A 414 -27.38 9.55 19.26
CA LEU A 414 -27.40 8.74 18.05
C LEU A 414 -26.75 9.50 16.89
N GLU A 415 -25.78 8.87 16.23
CA GLU A 415 -25.27 9.28 14.92
C GLU A 415 -25.68 8.25 13.86
N PRO A 416 -25.74 8.59 12.56
CA PRO A 416 -25.99 7.59 11.51
C PRO A 416 -24.84 6.58 11.37
N ASN A 417 -25.16 5.33 11.00
CA ASN A 417 -24.20 4.23 10.78
C ASN A 417 -23.46 3.74 12.03
N MET A 418 -24.07 3.92 13.20
CA MET A 418 -23.68 3.22 14.41
C MET A 418 -24.33 1.83 14.41
N ASP A 419 -23.66 0.86 15.01
CA ASP A 419 -24.04 -0.55 14.99
C ASP A 419 -23.83 -1.16 16.36
N ALA A 420 -24.42 -2.34 16.60
CA ALA A 420 -24.44 -2.99 17.91
C ALA A 420 -24.83 -2.01 19.03
N LEU A 421 -25.97 -1.34 18.87
CA LEU A 421 -26.49 -0.40 19.86
C LEU A 421 -27.47 -1.08 20.80
N GLU A 422 -27.45 -0.65 22.06
CA GLU A 422 -28.54 -0.83 23.01
C GLU A 422 -29.22 0.53 23.26
N VAL A 423 -30.53 0.62 23.01
CA VAL A 423 -31.29 1.85 23.22
C VAL A 423 -32.54 1.56 24.03
N ILE A 424 -32.76 2.36 25.06
CA ILE A 424 -33.96 2.31 25.91
C ILE A 424 -34.73 3.60 25.72
N GLY A 425 -36.02 3.50 25.41
CA GLY A 425 -36.87 4.67 25.21
C GLY A 425 -38.32 4.41 25.55
N ARG A 426 -39.05 5.49 25.85
CA ARG A 426 -40.49 5.46 26.06
C ARG A 426 -41.19 5.69 24.74
N VAL A 427 -42.17 4.85 24.42
CA VAL A 427 -42.95 4.92 23.19
C VAL A 427 -43.86 6.14 23.24
N ILE A 428 -43.71 7.03 22.26
CA ILE A 428 -44.49 8.26 22.12
C ILE A 428 -45.67 8.04 21.18
N ASP A 429 -45.40 7.35 20.07
CA ASP A 429 -46.35 7.09 19.00
C ASP A 429 -46.03 5.76 18.29
N VAL A 430 -47.07 5.12 17.75
CA VAL A 430 -46.99 3.82 17.09
C VAL A 430 -47.65 3.90 15.72
N THR A 431 -46.91 3.56 14.66
CA THR A 431 -47.43 3.46 13.29
C THR A 431 -47.74 2.01 12.95
N ALA A 432 -48.92 1.76 12.40
CA ALA A 432 -49.35 0.42 12.00
C ALA A 432 -48.39 -0.22 10.96
N PRO A 433 -48.23 -1.56 10.96
CA PRO A 433 -47.40 -2.25 9.99
C PRO A 433 -47.86 -2.03 8.56
N ARG A 434 -46.90 -1.87 7.65
CA ARG A 434 -47.12 -1.83 6.20
C ARG A 434 -46.40 -3.00 5.54
N GLU A 435 -47.10 -3.68 4.64
CA GLU A 435 -46.51 -4.68 3.74
C GLU A 435 -46.01 -4.02 2.45
N PHE A 436 -44.92 -4.56 1.90
CA PHE A 436 -44.40 -4.16 0.60
C PHE A 436 -43.86 -5.38 -0.15
N SER A 437 -43.82 -5.29 -1.48
CA SER A 437 -43.25 -6.33 -2.33
C SER A 437 -41.77 -6.03 -2.57
N ARG A 438 -40.93 -7.05 -2.41
CA ARG A 438 -39.50 -7.00 -2.73
C ARG A 438 -39.25 -7.26 -4.20
N ALA A 439 -38.08 -6.85 -4.68
CA ALA A 439 -37.64 -7.09 -6.05
C ALA A 439 -37.49 -8.60 -6.38
N ASP A 440 -37.27 -9.45 -5.37
CA ASP A 440 -37.20 -10.91 -5.50
C ASP A 440 -38.57 -11.60 -5.53
N GLY A 441 -39.67 -10.84 -5.52
CA GLY A 441 -41.04 -11.35 -5.46
C GLY A 441 -41.51 -11.74 -4.06
N GLY A 442 -40.62 -11.69 -3.05
CA GLY A 442 -40.97 -11.89 -1.65
C GLY A 442 -41.76 -10.72 -1.07
N LYS A 443 -42.50 -10.97 0.02
CA LYS A 443 -43.15 -9.89 0.80
C LYS A 443 -42.26 -9.47 1.96
N GLY A 444 -42.09 -8.16 2.12
CA GLY A 444 -41.48 -7.53 3.28
C GLY A 444 -42.54 -6.86 4.15
N LYS A 445 -42.27 -6.75 5.45
CA LYS A 445 -43.12 -6.05 6.42
C LYS A 445 -42.26 -5.12 7.27
N VAL A 446 -42.75 -3.90 7.46
CA VAL A 446 -42.09 -2.87 8.27
C VAL A 446 -43.15 -2.13 9.08
N SER A 447 -42.83 -1.83 10.34
CA SER A 447 -43.59 -0.88 11.16
C SER A 447 -42.63 0.17 11.72
N SER A 448 -43.17 1.27 12.24
CA SER A 448 -42.35 2.27 12.90
C SER A 448 -42.97 2.73 14.20
N ILE A 449 -42.13 2.99 15.19
CA ILE A 449 -42.52 3.64 16.44
C ILE A 449 -41.65 4.87 16.66
N THR A 450 -42.15 5.86 17.38
CA THR A 450 -41.32 6.96 17.88
C THR A 450 -41.04 6.72 19.35
N ILE A 451 -39.77 6.70 19.72
CA ILE A 451 -39.34 6.57 21.13
C ILE A 451 -38.62 7.83 21.57
N GLY A 452 -38.68 8.12 22.87
CA GLY A 452 -37.95 9.23 23.46
C GLY A 452 -37.41 8.94 24.84
N ASP A 453 -36.39 9.69 25.22
CA ASP A 453 -35.78 9.70 26.54
C ASP A 453 -35.55 11.16 26.98
N GLN A 454 -34.69 11.38 27.98
CA GLN A 454 -34.39 12.74 28.48
C GLN A 454 -33.55 13.57 27.49
N THR A 455 -32.96 12.95 26.47
CA THR A 455 -32.02 13.56 25.53
C THR A 455 -32.61 13.82 24.16
N GLY A 456 -33.70 13.13 23.78
CA GLY A 456 -34.36 13.40 22.51
C GLY A 456 -35.41 12.37 22.13
N THR A 457 -35.82 12.43 20.86
CA THR A 457 -36.74 11.48 20.25
C THR A 457 -36.17 10.97 18.93
N THR A 458 -36.42 9.70 18.62
CA THR A 458 -36.05 9.11 17.34
C THR A 458 -37.14 8.18 16.85
N ARG A 459 -37.25 8.08 15.52
CA ARG A 459 -38.09 7.10 14.86
C ARG A 459 -37.32 5.80 14.74
N THR A 460 -37.96 4.72 15.15
CA THR A 460 -37.41 3.36 15.09
C THR A 460 -38.21 2.52 14.10
N SER A 461 -37.55 2.00 13.07
CA SER A 461 -38.12 1.08 12.10
C SER A 461 -37.92 -0.37 12.56
N LEU A 462 -39.02 -1.11 12.69
CA LEU A 462 -39.03 -2.53 13.05
C LEU A 462 -39.25 -3.36 11.80
N TRP A 463 -38.33 -4.27 11.52
CA TRP A 463 -38.35 -5.08 10.30
C TRP A 463 -38.68 -6.54 10.59
N HIS A 464 -39.20 -7.25 9.58
CA HIS A 464 -39.46 -8.69 9.63
C HIS A 464 -40.40 -9.07 10.78
N GLU A 465 -40.06 -10.08 11.59
CA GLU A 465 -40.85 -10.55 12.72
C GLU A 465 -41.04 -9.47 13.80
N HIS A 466 -40.12 -8.52 13.92
CA HIS A 466 -40.29 -7.40 14.85
C HIS A 466 -41.39 -6.43 14.40
N ALA A 467 -41.72 -6.38 13.11
CA ALA A 467 -42.79 -5.54 12.60
C ALA A 467 -44.16 -5.98 13.13
N ASP A 468 -44.35 -7.30 13.32
CA ASP A 468 -45.58 -7.88 13.88
C ASP A 468 -45.74 -7.56 15.36
N ARG A 469 -44.62 -7.50 16.10
CA ARG A 469 -44.59 -7.20 17.54
C ARG A 469 -45.08 -5.80 17.88
N VAL A 470 -45.23 -4.91 16.89
CA VAL A 470 -45.77 -3.56 17.13
C VAL A 470 -47.21 -3.58 17.63
N ALA A 471 -47.97 -4.65 17.35
CA ALA A 471 -49.34 -4.81 17.84
C ALA A 471 -49.41 -4.90 19.38
N ASP A 472 -48.32 -5.34 20.02
CA ASP A 472 -48.19 -5.47 21.47
C ASP A 472 -47.63 -4.21 22.14
N ILE A 473 -47.35 -3.15 21.36
CA ILE A 473 -46.73 -1.91 21.82
C ILE A 473 -47.78 -0.80 21.83
N LYS A 474 -47.92 -0.10 22.96
CA LYS A 474 -48.74 1.12 23.07
C LYS A 474 -47.90 2.32 23.50
N ALA A 475 -48.42 3.52 23.19
CA ALA A 475 -47.85 4.75 23.72
C ALA A 475 -47.76 4.70 25.25
N GLY A 476 -46.62 5.11 25.79
CA GLY A 476 -46.29 5.04 27.21
C GLY A 476 -45.46 3.82 27.63
N ASP A 477 -45.47 2.73 26.86
CA ASP A 477 -44.62 1.57 27.14
C ASP A 477 -43.13 1.93 27.04
N ILE A 478 -42.30 1.16 27.74
CA ILE A 478 -40.85 1.27 27.68
C ILE A 478 -40.33 0.14 26.81
N VAL A 479 -39.45 0.45 25.86
CA VAL A 479 -38.82 -0.55 25.00
C VAL A 479 -37.32 -0.50 25.19
N ARG A 480 -36.69 -1.69 25.17
CA ARG A 480 -35.23 -1.84 25.06
C ARG A 480 -34.92 -2.58 23.77
N PHE A 481 -34.18 -1.92 22.91
CA PHE A 481 -33.61 -2.49 21.70
C PHE A 481 -32.18 -2.93 21.98
N ILE A 482 -31.84 -4.15 21.57
CA ILE A 482 -30.49 -4.73 21.74
C ILE A 482 -29.98 -5.10 20.36
N ASN A 483 -28.71 -4.80 20.06
CA ASN A 483 -28.11 -5.05 18.76
C ASN A 483 -28.90 -4.37 17.61
N CYS A 484 -29.38 -3.16 17.86
CA CYS A 484 -29.96 -2.29 16.83
C CYS A 484 -28.87 -1.46 16.15
N TYR A 485 -29.20 -0.85 15.02
CA TYR A 485 -28.28 0.03 14.29
C TYR A 485 -28.98 1.31 13.87
N SER A 486 -28.22 2.38 13.70
CA SER A 486 -28.75 3.66 13.24
C SER A 486 -28.50 3.84 11.75
N THR A 487 -29.43 4.51 11.08
CA THR A 487 -29.32 4.91 9.68
C THR A 487 -29.70 6.38 9.52
N LEU A 488 -29.44 6.93 8.34
CA LEU A 488 -29.96 8.25 8.02
C LEU A 488 -31.43 8.13 7.62
N GLY A 489 -32.32 8.67 8.44
CA GLY A 489 -33.76 8.67 8.22
C GLY A 489 -34.24 9.51 7.03
N LEU A 490 -35.53 9.44 6.76
CA LEU A 490 -36.17 10.13 5.62
C LEU A 490 -36.00 11.66 5.64
N PHE A 491 -35.78 12.21 6.83
CA PHE A 491 -35.61 13.64 7.09
C PHE A 491 -34.18 14.00 7.53
N GLY A 492 -33.21 13.09 7.34
CA GLY A 492 -31.81 13.32 7.66
C GLY A 492 -31.42 13.16 9.14
N GLN A 493 -32.38 12.81 10.01
CA GLN A 493 -32.11 12.48 11.41
C GLN A 493 -31.65 11.02 11.54
N PRO A 494 -30.80 10.70 12.52
CA PRO A 494 -30.53 9.33 12.92
C PRO A 494 -31.83 8.58 13.24
N GLU A 495 -32.18 7.58 12.44
CA GLU A 495 -33.30 6.66 12.68
C GLU A 495 -32.75 5.32 13.15
N LEU A 496 -33.33 4.76 14.21
CA LEU A 496 -33.00 3.42 14.68
C LEU A 496 -33.67 2.36 13.84
N HIS A 497 -32.96 1.28 13.56
CA HIS A 497 -33.46 0.14 12.82
C HIS A 497 -33.21 -1.12 13.64
N LEU A 498 -34.27 -1.89 13.86
CA LEU A 498 -34.20 -3.22 14.45
C LEU A 498 -34.29 -4.27 13.33
N GLY A 499 -33.12 -4.79 12.93
CA GLY A 499 -33.01 -5.87 11.95
C GLY A 499 -33.24 -7.25 12.59
N LYS A 500 -33.15 -8.31 11.77
CA LYS A 500 -33.45 -9.70 12.16
C LYS A 500 -32.67 -10.22 13.38
N GLN A 501 -31.44 -9.75 13.60
CA GLN A 501 -30.59 -10.18 14.73
C GLN A 501 -30.77 -9.30 15.98
N GLY A 502 -31.74 -8.37 15.96
CA GLY A 502 -32.00 -7.44 17.04
C GLY A 502 -32.91 -8.05 18.11
N GLY A 503 -32.67 -7.68 19.37
CA GLY A 503 -33.56 -7.95 20.49
C GLY A 503 -34.53 -6.78 20.72
N LEU A 504 -35.77 -7.10 21.07
CA LEU A 504 -36.76 -6.13 21.57
C LEU A 504 -37.35 -6.67 22.86
N GLU A 505 -37.18 -5.94 23.96
CA GLU A 505 -37.81 -6.18 25.25
C GLU A 505 -38.86 -5.11 25.53
N LEU A 506 -40.05 -5.53 26.00
CA LEU A 506 -41.14 -4.63 26.38
C LEU A 506 -41.19 -4.51 27.91
N ASN A 507 -41.31 -3.28 28.38
CA ASN A 507 -41.33 -2.89 29.79
C ASN A 507 -40.24 -3.58 30.64
N PRO A 508 -38.95 -3.48 30.24
CA PRO A 508 -37.85 -4.00 31.03
C PRO A 508 -37.75 -3.23 32.36
N ALA A 509 -37.19 -3.88 33.38
CA ALA A 509 -36.78 -3.18 34.57
C ALA A 509 -35.61 -2.23 34.22
N ILE A 510 -35.81 -0.93 34.39
CA ILE A 510 -34.81 0.10 34.10
C ILE A 510 -34.32 0.75 35.39
N SER A 511 -33.03 1.08 35.44
CA SER A 511 -32.41 1.76 36.58
C SER A 511 -32.66 3.27 36.61
N GLU A 512 -32.98 3.86 35.47
CA GLU A 512 -33.20 5.29 35.30
C GLU A 512 -34.65 5.55 34.88
N GLU A 513 -35.36 6.45 35.56
CA GLU A 513 -36.72 6.82 35.16
C GLU A 513 -36.71 7.62 33.85
N LEU A 514 -37.53 7.18 32.90
CA LEU A 514 -37.80 7.91 31.66
C LEU A 514 -38.94 8.90 31.85
N PRO A 515 -38.84 10.13 31.31
CA PRO A 515 -39.88 11.15 31.40
C PRO A 515 -41.19 10.64 30.79
N SER A 516 -42.33 11.18 31.25
CA SER A 516 -43.64 10.79 30.72
C SER A 516 -43.79 11.17 29.25
N THR A 517 -44.71 10.51 28.54
CA THR A 517 -44.99 10.85 27.13
C THR A 517 -45.36 12.30 26.94
N ASP A 518 -46.05 12.92 27.91
CA ASP A 518 -46.46 14.32 27.82
C ASP A 518 -45.28 15.27 28.01
N VAL A 519 -44.37 14.96 28.93
CA VAL A 519 -43.13 15.74 29.11
C VAL A 519 -42.26 15.64 27.87
N ILE A 520 -42.12 14.45 27.28
CA ILE A 520 -41.35 14.26 26.03
C ILE A 520 -42.01 15.01 24.85
N LYS A 521 -43.35 15.00 24.77
CA LYS A 521 -44.11 15.74 23.74
C LYS A 521 -44.01 17.26 23.94
N MET A 522 -44.04 17.75 25.18
CA MET A 522 -43.89 19.19 25.52
C MET A 522 -42.44 19.66 25.36
N ALA A 523 -41.46 18.78 25.52
CA ALA A 523 -40.04 19.04 25.26
C ALA A 523 -39.69 18.98 23.76
N MET A 524 -40.65 18.71 22.86
CA MET A 524 -40.47 19.00 21.44
C MET A 524 -40.45 20.53 21.30
N PRO A 525 -39.29 21.15 21.03
CA PRO A 525 -39.21 22.60 21.05
C PRO A 525 -40.19 23.15 20.01
N VAL A 526 -41.02 24.09 20.45
CA VAL A 526 -41.63 25.06 19.54
C VAL A 526 -40.47 25.61 18.72
N LEU A 527 -40.51 25.42 17.41
CA LEU A 527 -39.46 25.91 16.52
C LEU A 527 -39.50 27.43 16.56
N GLU A 528 -38.69 28.04 17.43
CA GLU A 528 -38.51 29.48 17.44
C GLU A 528 -37.79 29.91 16.16
N ARG A 529 -38.17 31.08 15.67
CA ARG A 529 -37.56 31.67 14.48
C ARG A 529 -36.21 32.26 14.87
N THR A 530 -35.14 31.74 14.29
CA THR A 530 -33.75 32.08 14.65
C THR A 530 -33.05 32.71 13.46
N SER A 531 -32.18 33.68 13.71
CA SER A 531 -31.29 34.22 12.68
C SER A 531 -30.16 33.24 12.37
N ILE A 532 -29.62 33.26 11.16
CA ILE A 532 -28.54 32.33 10.78
C ILE A 532 -27.31 32.56 11.65
N ALA A 533 -26.96 33.81 11.98
CA ALA A 533 -25.81 34.14 12.81
C ALA A 533 -25.87 33.56 14.24
N GLU A 534 -27.07 33.27 14.76
CA GLU A 534 -27.28 32.67 16.08
C GLU A 534 -27.13 31.14 16.08
N ILE A 535 -27.01 30.52 14.90
CA ILE A 535 -26.80 29.08 14.75
C ILE A 535 -25.32 28.76 14.97
N GLN A 536 -24.96 28.43 16.21
CA GLN A 536 -23.55 28.23 16.61
C GLN A 536 -23.19 26.78 16.93
N LYS A 537 -24.16 25.87 17.00
CA LYS A 537 -23.94 24.48 17.42
C LYS A 537 -24.69 23.50 16.51
N GLU A 538 -24.14 22.32 16.37
CA GLU A 538 -24.82 21.15 15.80
C GLU A 538 -25.95 20.68 16.73
N GLY A 539 -27.00 20.08 16.16
CA GLY A 539 -28.15 19.54 16.88
C GLY A 539 -29.25 20.54 17.23
N MET A 540 -29.07 21.83 16.92
CA MET A 540 -30.10 22.85 17.14
C MET A 540 -31.28 22.63 16.19
N ARG A 541 -32.50 22.60 16.72
CA ARG A 541 -33.74 22.57 15.92
C ARG A 541 -34.22 24.01 15.74
N VAL A 542 -34.19 24.51 14.50
CA VAL A 542 -34.40 25.93 14.21
C VAL A 542 -35.38 26.11 13.05
N GLN A 543 -36.07 27.25 13.04
CA GLN A 543 -36.77 27.75 11.87
C GLN A 543 -36.09 29.03 11.37
N VAL A 544 -35.65 29.03 10.11
CA VAL A 544 -34.94 30.14 9.47
C VAL A 544 -35.75 30.63 8.28
N ARG A 545 -35.84 31.95 8.11
CA ARG A 545 -36.33 32.56 6.86
C ARG A 545 -35.16 33.22 6.17
N GLY A 546 -34.94 32.91 4.90
CA GLY A 546 -33.92 33.58 4.11
C GLY A 546 -34.14 33.43 2.61
N THR A 547 -33.24 34.02 1.85
CA THR A 547 -33.21 34.00 0.40
C THR A 547 -32.21 32.96 -0.08
N VAL A 548 -32.59 32.15 -1.07
CA VAL A 548 -31.67 31.22 -1.72
C VAL A 548 -30.70 32.02 -2.59
N VAL A 549 -29.43 32.09 -2.21
CA VAL A 549 -28.41 32.87 -2.94
C VAL A 549 -27.62 32.02 -3.95
N ARG A 550 -27.57 30.70 -3.73
CA ARG A 550 -26.84 29.77 -4.62
C ARG A 550 -27.40 28.36 -4.52
N VAL A 551 -27.61 27.69 -5.65
CA VAL A 551 -27.93 26.25 -5.70
C VAL A 551 -26.67 25.45 -6.06
N PHE A 552 -26.48 24.29 -5.43
CA PHE A 552 -25.35 23.42 -5.77
C PHE A 552 -25.74 22.46 -6.90
N HIS A 553 -25.09 22.59 -8.05
CA HIS A 553 -25.40 21.79 -9.25
C HIS A 553 -24.81 20.37 -9.17
N ARG A 554 -25.47 19.49 -8.41
CA ARG A 554 -25.19 18.04 -8.36
C ARG A 554 -26.39 17.26 -8.89
N ARG A 555 -26.21 15.99 -9.25
CA ARG A 555 -27.36 15.12 -9.54
C ARG A 555 -28.22 15.00 -8.26
N PRO A 556 -29.48 15.44 -8.25
CA PRO A 556 -30.30 15.53 -7.05
C PRO A 556 -30.96 14.19 -6.73
N VAL A 557 -30.35 13.06 -7.09
CA VAL A 557 -30.92 11.74 -6.86
C VAL A 557 -29.84 10.85 -6.26
N PHE A 558 -30.17 10.15 -5.18
CA PHE A 558 -29.37 9.08 -4.62
C PHE A 558 -30.20 7.80 -4.51
N ASP A 559 -29.48 6.68 -4.49
CA ASP A 559 -30.06 5.35 -4.50
C ASP A 559 -30.16 4.82 -3.08
N ILE A 560 -31.29 4.22 -2.74
CA ILE A 560 -31.49 3.48 -1.50
C ILE A 560 -31.90 2.05 -1.81
N CYS A 561 -31.52 1.13 -0.94
CA CYS A 561 -31.93 -0.25 -1.07
C CYS A 561 -33.39 -0.40 -0.63
N PRO A 562 -34.25 -1.03 -1.45
CA PRO A 562 -35.65 -1.28 -1.10
C PRO A 562 -35.81 -2.27 0.06
N ASP A 563 -34.82 -3.12 0.30
CA ASP A 563 -34.90 -4.18 1.31
C ASP A 563 -34.40 -3.73 2.70
N CYS A 564 -33.26 -3.02 2.75
CA CYS A 564 -32.59 -2.59 3.99
C CYS A 564 -32.78 -1.11 4.33
N GLY A 565 -33.23 -0.28 3.36
CA GLY A 565 -33.34 1.17 3.49
C GLY A 565 -32.01 1.94 3.47
N ARG A 566 -30.86 1.26 3.43
CA ARG A 566 -29.55 1.93 3.39
C ARG A 566 -29.28 2.58 2.04
N SER A 567 -28.56 3.70 2.04
CA SER A 567 -28.03 4.31 0.83
C SER A 567 -27.16 3.29 0.09
N LEU A 568 -27.45 3.11 -1.19
CA LEU A 568 -26.59 2.41 -2.13
C LEU A 568 -25.56 3.41 -2.64
N GLY A 569 -24.28 3.04 -2.59
CA GLY A 569 -23.23 3.86 -3.17
C GLY A 569 -23.39 3.96 -4.69
N SER A 570 -22.88 5.05 -5.27
CA SER A 570 -22.78 5.22 -6.72
C SER A 570 -21.65 4.35 -7.28
N VAL A 571 -21.95 3.08 -7.56
CA VAL A 571 -21.04 2.18 -8.29
C VAL A 571 -21.81 1.58 -9.46
N ASP A 572 -21.38 1.92 -10.68
CA ASP A 572 -21.78 1.21 -11.88
C ASP A 572 -21.27 -0.24 -11.81
N THR A 573 -22.18 -1.15 -12.16
CA THR A 573 -22.11 -2.62 -12.09
C THR A 573 -22.47 -3.25 -10.73
N SER A 574 -23.77 -3.55 -10.64
CA SER A 574 -24.52 -4.25 -9.59
C SER A 574 -24.79 -3.44 -8.31
N LEU A 575 -26.00 -2.89 -8.26
CA LEU A 575 -26.66 -2.14 -7.19
C LEU A 575 -26.84 -3.00 -5.92
N MET A 576 -25.72 -3.38 -5.30
CA MET A 576 -25.66 -4.33 -4.19
C MET A 576 -25.77 -3.60 -2.84
N CYS A 577 -26.82 -3.89 -2.03
CA CYS A 577 -26.87 -3.37 -0.66
C CYS A 577 -25.82 -4.11 0.19
N GLU A 578 -24.85 -3.37 0.71
CA GLU A 578 -23.82 -3.89 1.63
C GLU A 578 -24.43 -4.50 2.91
N GLU A 579 -25.64 -4.07 3.27
CA GLU A 579 -26.39 -4.62 4.39
C GLU A 579 -27.19 -5.87 4.00
N CYS A 580 -27.90 -5.89 2.86
CA CYS A 580 -28.63 -7.10 2.46
C CYS A 580 -27.72 -8.19 1.92
N GLY A 581 -26.53 -7.85 1.43
CA GLY A 581 -25.69 -8.73 0.61
C GLY A 581 -26.36 -9.16 -0.70
N LYS A 582 -27.39 -8.44 -1.15
CA LYS A 582 -28.15 -8.73 -2.37
C LYS A 582 -27.96 -7.61 -3.38
N ILE A 583 -27.92 -7.98 -4.66
CA ILE A 583 -28.15 -7.05 -5.75
C ILE A 583 -29.63 -6.69 -5.73
N VAL A 584 -29.93 -5.41 -5.62
CA VAL A 584 -31.29 -4.87 -5.54
C VAL A 584 -31.52 -3.86 -6.65
N THR A 585 -32.77 -3.68 -7.07
CA THR A 585 -33.13 -2.51 -7.87
C THR A 585 -33.31 -1.33 -6.93
N PRO A 586 -32.53 -0.24 -7.04
CA PRO A 586 -32.63 0.90 -6.14
C PRO A 586 -34.01 1.55 -6.15
N GLU A 587 -34.42 2.02 -5.00
CA GLU A 587 -35.40 3.10 -4.92
C GLU A 587 -34.64 4.44 -4.99
N HIS A 588 -35.11 5.35 -5.83
CA HIS A 588 -34.52 6.67 -5.99
C HIS A 588 -35.06 7.65 -4.94
N ARG A 589 -34.21 8.53 -4.42
CA ARG A 589 -34.58 9.60 -3.49
C ARG A 589 -33.99 10.92 -3.93
N VAL A 590 -34.79 11.99 -3.86
CA VAL A 590 -34.34 13.34 -4.23
C VAL A 590 -33.51 13.96 -3.12
N VAL A 591 -32.40 14.61 -3.46
CA VAL A 591 -31.61 15.46 -2.57
C VAL A 591 -31.36 16.80 -3.24
N LEU A 592 -31.63 17.90 -2.54
CA LEU A 592 -31.40 19.25 -3.04
C LEU A 592 -30.59 20.03 -2.01
N SER A 593 -29.54 20.71 -2.45
CA SER A 593 -28.71 21.54 -1.58
C SER A 593 -28.51 22.94 -2.14
N PHE A 594 -28.55 23.94 -1.28
CA PHE A 594 -28.33 25.34 -1.64
C PHE A 594 -27.80 26.15 -0.45
N MET A 595 -27.46 27.42 -0.68
CA MET A 595 -27.06 28.38 0.34
C MET A 595 -28.21 29.35 0.57
N LEU A 596 -28.58 29.52 1.83
CA LEU A 596 -29.62 30.44 2.29
C LEU A 596 -28.96 31.61 3.00
N ASP A 597 -29.43 32.82 2.76
CA ASP A 597 -28.95 34.06 3.37
C ASP A 597 -30.14 34.82 3.96
N ASP A 598 -30.08 35.16 5.24
CA ASP A 598 -31.13 35.92 5.93
C ASP A 598 -30.74 37.38 6.24
N GLY A 599 -29.59 37.82 5.74
CA GLY A 599 -28.98 39.13 6.02
C GLY A 599 -28.12 39.17 7.27
N THR A 600 -28.16 38.15 8.14
CA THR A 600 -27.28 38.05 9.31
C THR A 600 -26.06 37.20 9.05
N ASP A 601 -26.22 36.09 8.33
CA ASP A 601 -25.15 35.21 7.85
C ASP A 601 -25.70 34.30 6.73
N ASN A 602 -24.88 33.37 6.22
CA ASN A 602 -25.27 32.36 5.23
C ASN A 602 -25.18 30.95 5.81
N LEU A 603 -26.13 30.09 5.42
CA LEU A 603 -26.21 28.71 5.88
C LEU A 603 -26.33 27.77 4.69
N ARG A 604 -25.53 26.70 4.70
CA ARG A 604 -25.74 25.59 3.78
C ARG A 604 -27.02 24.86 4.17
N VAL A 605 -27.88 24.56 3.22
CA VAL A 605 -29.16 23.90 3.42
C VAL A 605 -29.22 22.63 2.57
N ALA A 606 -29.76 21.55 3.12
CA ALA A 606 -30.08 20.34 2.37
C ALA A 606 -31.47 19.78 2.69
N LEU A 607 -32.20 19.46 1.62
CA LEU A 607 -33.54 18.87 1.63
C LEU A 607 -33.46 17.46 1.07
N PHE A 608 -34.18 16.53 1.67
CA PHE A 608 -34.25 15.13 1.24
C PHE A 608 -35.68 14.71 0.95
N GLY A 609 -35.81 13.77 0.01
CA GLY A 609 -37.04 13.08 -0.33
C GLY A 609 -38.20 14.04 -0.59
N LYS A 610 -39.28 13.88 0.17
CA LYS A 610 -40.54 14.60 -0.04
C LYS A 610 -40.43 16.11 0.17
N VAL A 611 -39.52 16.57 1.03
CA VAL A 611 -39.29 18.01 1.25
C VAL A 611 -38.66 18.63 0.01
N ALA A 612 -37.68 17.94 -0.59
CA ALA A 612 -37.07 18.36 -1.85
C ALA A 612 -38.06 18.30 -3.02
N GLU A 613 -38.84 17.22 -3.12
CA GLU A 613 -39.92 17.08 -4.13
C GLU A 613 -40.93 18.23 -4.04
N ARG A 614 -41.32 18.63 -2.83
CA ARG A 614 -42.26 19.75 -2.61
C ARG A 614 -41.67 21.07 -3.09
N LEU A 615 -40.38 21.33 -2.82
CA LEU A 615 -39.72 22.55 -3.27
C LEU A 615 -39.55 22.57 -4.80
N LEU A 616 -39.25 21.44 -5.42
CA LEU A 616 -39.12 21.30 -6.87
C LEU A 616 -40.47 21.24 -7.61
N GLY A 617 -41.55 20.90 -6.91
CA GLY A 617 -42.87 20.67 -7.52
C GLY A 617 -42.94 19.42 -8.39
N MET A 618 -42.03 18.47 -8.20
CA MET A 618 -41.87 17.26 -9.03
C MET A 618 -41.66 16.03 -8.17
N GLY A 619 -42.22 14.89 -8.60
CA GLY A 619 -42.00 13.60 -7.94
C GLY A 619 -40.62 13.02 -8.25
N THR A 620 -40.14 12.10 -7.42
CA THR A 620 -38.79 11.51 -7.54
C THR A 620 -38.50 10.92 -8.93
N GLN A 621 -39.46 10.22 -9.52
CA GLN A 621 -39.31 9.58 -10.83
C GLN A 621 -39.11 10.62 -11.95
N GLN A 622 -39.88 11.71 -11.90
CA GLN A 622 -39.76 12.81 -12.86
C GLN A 622 -38.40 13.50 -12.72
N VAL A 623 -37.92 13.70 -11.49
CA VAL A 623 -36.59 14.26 -11.23
C VAL A 623 -35.51 13.30 -11.75
N PHE A 624 -35.60 12.00 -11.50
CA PHE A 624 -34.63 11.03 -12.00
C PHE A 624 -34.55 11.02 -13.53
N GLU A 625 -35.69 10.95 -14.22
CA GLU A 625 -35.74 10.95 -15.68
C GLU A 625 -35.17 12.23 -16.29
N LEU A 626 -35.48 13.38 -15.69
CA LEU A 626 -34.99 14.68 -16.14
C LEU A 626 -33.45 14.81 -16.01
N PHE A 627 -32.87 14.19 -14.97
CA PHE A 627 -31.44 14.30 -14.64
C PHE A 627 -30.58 13.13 -15.16
N LYS A 628 -31.18 12.05 -15.67
CA LYS A 628 -30.48 10.81 -16.07
C LYS A 628 -29.41 11.04 -17.15
N ASP A 629 -29.79 11.72 -18.22
CA ASP A 629 -28.98 11.86 -19.44
C ASP A 629 -28.56 13.32 -19.73
N THR A 630 -28.73 14.22 -18.76
CA THR A 630 -28.42 15.64 -18.93
C THR A 630 -26.97 15.93 -18.51
N PRO A 631 -26.07 16.32 -19.44
CA PRO A 631 -24.67 16.64 -19.12
C PRO A 631 -24.52 18.02 -18.47
N ASP A 632 -25.38 18.99 -18.82
CA ASP A 632 -25.37 20.34 -18.26
C ASP A 632 -26.41 20.48 -17.15
N LEU A 633 -25.96 20.24 -15.92
CA LEU A 633 -26.79 20.39 -14.74
C LEU A 633 -27.15 21.86 -14.45
N ALA A 634 -26.32 22.83 -14.85
CA ALA A 634 -26.53 24.24 -14.51
C ALA A 634 -27.77 24.80 -15.22
N GLU A 635 -27.88 24.57 -16.53
CA GLU A 635 -29.05 25.00 -17.31
C GLU A 635 -30.36 24.39 -16.77
N LEU A 636 -30.28 23.16 -16.26
CA LEU A 636 -31.42 22.46 -15.68
C LEU A 636 -31.83 23.07 -14.33
N TYR A 637 -30.85 23.42 -13.48
CA TYR A 637 -31.13 24.07 -12.21
C TYR A 637 -31.72 25.47 -12.38
N ASP A 638 -31.30 26.23 -13.40
CA ASP A 638 -31.84 27.55 -13.72
C ASP A 638 -33.35 27.50 -14.04
N LYS A 639 -33.84 26.41 -14.62
CA LYS A 639 -35.28 26.23 -14.92
C LYS A 639 -36.14 26.19 -13.67
N PHE A 640 -35.61 25.72 -12.53
CA PHE A 640 -36.34 25.74 -11.26
C PHE A 640 -36.43 27.14 -10.65
N LYS A 641 -35.64 28.11 -11.12
CA LYS A 641 -35.64 29.51 -10.64
C LYS A 641 -35.59 29.61 -9.12
N LEU A 642 -34.75 28.79 -8.48
CA LEU A 642 -34.64 28.73 -7.02
C LEU A 642 -33.84 29.90 -6.46
N VAL A 643 -32.79 30.34 -7.16
CA VAL A 643 -31.99 31.51 -6.75
C VAL A 643 -32.88 32.76 -6.71
N GLY A 644 -32.77 33.53 -5.62
CA GLY A 644 -33.58 34.71 -5.35
C GLY A 644 -34.95 34.42 -4.72
N ARG A 645 -35.32 33.15 -4.49
CA ARG A 645 -36.56 32.83 -3.76
C ARG A 645 -36.34 32.92 -2.26
N GLU A 646 -37.29 33.54 -1.57
CA GLU A 646 -37.38 33.46 -0.11
C GLU A 646 -38.10 32.18 0.33
N LEU A 647 -37.58 31.54 1.37
CA LEU A 647 -38.10 30.32 1.95
C LEU A 647 -38.14 30.43 3.49
N ILE A 648 -39.11 29.76 4.10
CA ILE A 648 -39.11 29.45 5.54
C ILE A 648 -38.79 27.98 5.68
N LEU A 649 -37.68 27.67 6.34
CA LEU A 649 -37.15 26.33 6.50
C LEU A 649 -37.11 25.96 7.97
N ALA A 650 -37.70 24.82 8.31
CA ALA A 650 -37.53 24.21 9.62
C ALA A 650 -36.63 22.98 9.48
N GLY A 651 -35.68 22.83 10.40
CA GLY A 651 -34.73 21.74 10.32
C GLY A 651 -33.84 21.61 11.55
N THR A 652 -32.83 20.76 11.42
CA THR A 652 -31.81 20.57 12.45
C THR A 652 -30.44 20.88 11.89
N THR A 653 -29.61 21.57 12.67
CA THR A 653 -28.26 21.95 12.30
C THR A 653 -27.33 20.75 12.45
N ARG A 654 -26.39 20.60 11.52
CA ARG A 654 -25.44 19.50 11.45
C ARG A 654 -24.07 20.03 11.07
N HIS A 655 -22.99 19.47 11.62
CA HIS A 655 -21.65 19.77 11.14
C HIS A 655 -21.32 18.89 9.93
N ASP A 656 -21.11 19.51 8.77
CA ASP A 656 -20.64 18.79 7.59
C ASP A 656 -19.13 18.60 7.71
N LYS A 657 -18.70 17.39 8.12
CA LYS A 657 -17.28 17.03 8.30
C LYS A 657 -16.43 17.18 7.02
N TYR A 658 -17.03 17.20 5.83
CA TYR A 658 -16.30 17.36 4.57
C TYR A 658 -15.98 18.83 4.27
N PHE A 659 -16.90 19.75 4.60
CA PHE A 659 -16.73 21.18 4.37
C PHE A 659 -16.35 21.96 5.63
N ASP A 660 -16.32 21.29 6.78
CA ASP A 660 -16.02 21.85 8.10
C ASP A 660 -16.89 23.06 8.46
N GLN A 661 -18.20 22.97 8.19
CA GLN A 661 -19.16 24.04 8.43
C GLN A 661 -20.53 23.49 8.88
N LEU A 662 -21.34 24.34 9.53
CA LEU A 662 -22.71 24.01 9.87
C LEU A 662 -23.63 24.02 8.64
N GLU A 663 -24.56 23.08 8.61
CA GLU A 663 -25.56 22.87 7.57
C GLU A 663 -26.93 22.65 8.21
N LEU A 664 -27.99 23.22 7.63
CA LEU A 664 -29.37 22.94 8.01
C LEU A 664 -29.93 21.75 7.21
N ARG A 665 -30.25 20.66 7.91
CA ARG A 665 -31.01 19.52 7.36
C ARG A 665 -32.50 19.82 7.53
N VAL A 666 -33.16 20.11 6.42
CA VAL A 666 -34.54 20.61 6.41
C VAL A 666 -35.53 19.47 6.58
N SER A 667 -36.40 19.60 7.58
CA SER A 667 -37.55 18.72 7.80
C SER A 667 -38.85 19.28 7.20
N ASP A 668 -38.97 20.61 7.06
CA ASP A 668 -40.13 21.26 6.45
C ASP A 668 -39.76 22.52 5.66
N VAL A 669 -40.47 22.77 4.57
CA VAL A 669 -40.29 23.93 3.69
C VAL A 669 -41.63 24.61 3.44
N GLN A 670 -41.66 25.92 3.64
CA GLN A 670 -42.82 26.78 3.42
C GLN A 670 -42.40 28.03 2.63
N PHE A 671 -43.36 28.63 1.94
CA PHE A 671 -43.18 29.90 1.25
C PHE A 671 -43.70 31.03 2.14
N PRO A 672 -42.94 32.11 2.38
CA PRO A 672 -43.39 33.21 3.22
C PRO A 672 -44.60 33.90 2.57
N GLU A 673 -45.66 34.09 3.35
CA GLU A 673 -46.83 34.87 2.94
C GLU A 673 -46.66 36.35 3.36
N PRO A 674 -46.58 37.31 2.41
CA PRO A 674 -46.24 38.70 2.73
C PRO A 674 -47.13 39.35 3.78
N LYS A 675 -48.43 39.02 3.81
CA LYS A 675 -49.38 39.57 4.80
C LYS A 675 -49.11 39.03 6.21
N GLN A 676 -48.88 37.72 6.34
CA GLN A 676 -48.60 37.09 7.63
C GLN A 676 -47.27 37.58 8.19
N GLU A 677 -46.25 37.69 7.33
CA GLU A 677 -44.93 38.20 7.68
C GLU A 677 -44.96 39.67 8.11
N ALA A 678 -45.68 40.52 7.37
CA ALA A 678 -45.85 41.93 7.73
C ALA A 678 -46.57 42.08 9.08
N GLN A 679 -47.56 41.22 9.35
CA GLN A 679 -48.27 41.23 10.63
C GLN A 679 -47.37 40.76 11.79
N ALA A 680 -46.61 39.68 11.59
CA ALA A 680 -45.65 39.20 12.59
C ALA A 680 -44.56 40.24 12.91
N LEU A 681 -44.03 40.91 11.89
CA LEU A 681 -43.09 42.02 12.05
C LEU A 681 -43.71 43.20 12.80
N LEU A 682 -44.96 43.57 12.46
CA LEU A 682 -45.67 44.65 13.14
C LEU A 682 -45.88 44.35 14.63
N GLU A 683 -46.21 43.10 14.98
CA GLU A 683 -46.36 42.69 16.37
C GLU A 683 -45.02 42.73 17.13
N LYS A 684 -43.90 42.30 16.51
CA LYS A 684 -42.55 42.45 17.10
C LYS A 684 -42.19 43.93 17.37
N ILE A 685 -42.41 44.79 16.37
CA ILE A 685 -42.16 46.24 16.51
C ILE A 685 -43.01 46.84 17.64
N LYS A 686 -44.29 46.43 17.77
CA LYS A 686 -45.15 46.87 18.87
C LYS A 686 -44.71 46.35 20.24
N ALA A 687 -44.15 45.13 20.29
CA ALA A 687 -43.61 44.53 21.50
C ALA A 687 -42.28 45.17 21.96
N GLY A 688 -41.65 45.99 21.12
CA GLY A 688 -40.37 46.64 21.43
C GLY A 688 -39.16 45.72 21.24
N GLU A 689 -39.32 44.64 20.47
CA GLU A 689 -38.27 43.68 20.08
C GLU A 689 -37.67 43.99 18.71
#